data_AF-A0A7V2PEU2-F1
#
_entry.id   AF-A0A7V2PEU2-F1
#
_cell.length_a   1.000
_cell.length_b   1.000
_cell.length_c   1.000
_cell.angle_alpha   90.00
_cell.angle_beta   90.00
_cell.angle_gamma   90.00
#
_symmetry.space_group_name_H-M   'P 1'
#
loop_
_entity.id
_entity.type
_entity.pdbx_description
1 polymer ?
#
loop_
_entity_poly.entity_id
_entity_poly.type
_entity_poly.pdbx_seq_one_letter_code
_entity_poly.pdbx_strand_id
1 'polypeptide(L)'
;MRDFTRVVTLSLIVLILTACNGTPASPEASESPLAPAGTPLPSKTPYVMDISPVEPCYMNPSTDITSYLRPSLDSEVFDVIPIGMQLIVEARTEDGWVGFSPGIPQAANVGVFRHRWVPESEDLRLEGACEDLPIVEGPPVGVCFQMAMTDIPIYAESDPTSELITTLKSEDYVEVVGQKDANWFLVDLGVGNVDIMQTGWMEEMWVNMNGPCYNLEIELLSGPPIAHLYPDDPFDITFIDMVTEYIGWAIGRGSTAEDHILRTEDGGLTWLDVTPPEHELAGEEQAKDAQAFFLNVDLAWVIYRPQAPLPKAPDVPIIWHTFDGGGSWEPSRPLELANLLPTEDFTPMFYFADAQHGWLMVTLGQATGSSFIVIFRTTDGGLSWDRILDPNSAENLGKCVKTGMVFANGETGLITRDCRGFYDVPFLSRTDDGGLTWYTQDLPPPSDDADFFSTHFCAVLSPSMLSPPTATLVVECQGSADLEYSSYLYSTLDAGETWRIDPLPDIDLYGFDASLHFLTSDIGWWLGKKLYMTNDSGQTWTYLKPVNWVGQFSFVDEVHGWAVARSADEIAFVNTTDGGRTWDIIEPQIAALEDTIIEAVCMLTAIGEVTAYNRPSLEAEVFASMPLDMSFYVEARTADGWIGFDPAYAQAGNIGVFHNRWVQEGDGISLEGNCEDIPVVVGPAPGVCF
;
A
#
# COMPACT_ATOMS: atom_id res chain seq x y z
N MET A 1 36.47 55.77 -15.02
CA MET A 1 37.45 55.86 -13.92
C MET A 1 37.37 54.54 -13.17
N ARG A 2 38.46 53.75 -13.28
CA ARG A 2 38.91 52.52 -12.59
C ARG A 2 37.89 51.69 -11.77
N ASP A 3 37.58 50.43 -12.05
CA ASP A 3 38.34 49.16 -12.22
C ASP A 3 38.63 48.34 -10.94
N PHE A 4 38.22 47.05 -11.02
CA PHE A 4 38.83 45.80 -10.49
C PHE A 4 38.43 45.16 -9.13
N THR A 5 37.69 44.04 -9.23
CA THR A 5 38.10 42.63 -8.93
C THR A 5 37.93 41.96 -7.55
N ARG A 6 37.44 40.71 -7.66
CA ARG A 6 37.18 39.54 -6.79
C ARG A 6 38.14 39.20 -5.62
N VAL A 7 37.61 38.30 -4.74
CA VAL A 7 38.21 37.10 -4.07
C VAL A 7 38.13 37.15 -2.51
N VAL A 8 37.20 36.44 -1.84
CA VAL A 8 37.24 35.08 -1.17
C VAL A 8 37.92 35.01 0.21
N THR A 9 37.20 34.34 1.14
CA THR A 9 37.57 33.59 2.37
C THR A 9 37.82 34.22 3.76
N LEU A 10 37.12 33.58 4.72
CA LEU A 10 37.44 33.20 6.11
C LEU A 10 37.83 34.27 7.13
N SER A 11 37.12 34.29 8.27
CA SER A 11 37.74 34.53 9.57
C SER A 11 36.97 33.85 10.71
N LEU A 12 37.74 33.10 11.48
CA LEU A 12 37.43 32.28 12.64
C LEU A 12 37.53 33.14 13.94
N ILE A 13 36.65 32.86 14.90
CA ILE A 13 36.81 32.83 16.37
C ILE A 13 37.95 33.65 17.03
N VAL A 14 37.60 34.52 18.01
CA VAL A 14 38.32 34.76 19.30
C VAL A 14 37.29 35.28 20.34
N LEU A 15 36.91 34.54 21.39
CA LEU A 15 37.53 34.37 22.74
C LEU A 15 37.38 35.57 23.69
N ILE A 16 36.79 35.35 24.87
CA ILE A 16 37.08 36.14 26.08
C ILE A 16 37.60 35.22 27.18
N LEU A 17 38.81 35.55 27.61
CA LEU A 17 39.63 35.02 28.70
C LEU A 17 39.08 35.38 30.09
N THR A 18 39.39 34.56 31.09
CA THR A 18 40.37 34.95 32.13
C THR A 18 40.86 33.76 32.96
N ALA A 19 42.14 33.83 33.33
CA ALA A 19 42.98 32.80 33.94
C ALA A 19 43.13 32.97 35.46
N CYS A 20 43.55 31.91 36.16
CA CYS A 20 44.81 31.90 36.94
C CYS A 20 45.07 30.58 37.71
N ASN A 21 46.25 29.99 37.40
CA ASN A 21 47.17 29.14 38.17
C ASN A 21 46.80 28.52 39.53
N GLY A 22 47.14 27.22 39.67
CA GLY A 22 47.62 26.63 40.93
C GLY A 22 47.53 25.09 41.00
N THR A 23 48.64 24.37 40.77
CA THR A 23 48.92 23.02 41.33
C THR A 23 49.91 23.17 42.50
N PRO A 24 50.00 22.28 43.52
CA PRO A 24 49.85 20.82 43.43
C PRO A 24 49.23 20.10 44.67
N ALA A 25 48.86 18.81 44.52
CA ALA A 25 49.20 17.68 45.44
C ALA A 25 48.22 16.48 45.29
N SER A 26 48.79 15.27 45.21
CA SER A 26 48.14 13.96 45.47
C SER A 26 47.93 13.78 46.99
N PRO A 27 46.88 13.06 47.45
CA PRO A 27 47.13 11.70 47.96
C PRO A 27 46.01 10.66 47.76
N GLU A 28 46.48 9.41 47.66
CA GLU A 28 46.01 8.15 48.25
C GLU A 28 44.65 7.51 47.89
N ALA A 29 44.78 6.24 47.52
CA ALA A 29 43.75 5.23 47.31
C ALA A 29 43.24 4.66 48.65
N SER A 30 41.96 4.33 48.73
CA SER A 30 41.37 3.55 49.82
C SER A 30 41.00 2.14 49.38
N GLU A 31 41.57 1.14 50.06
CA GLU A 31 41.22 -0.28 49.98
C GLU A 31 39.83 -0.60 50.57
N SER A 32 39.27 -1.74 50.16
CA SER A 32 38.16 -2.45 50.83
C SER A 32 38.42 -3.97 50.83
N PRO A 33 37.84 -4.74 51.78
CA PRO A 33 38.58 -5.73 52.55
C PRO A 33 38.47 -7.19 52.07
N LEU A 34 39.49 -7.96 52.47
CA LEU A 34 39.69 -9.40 52.31
C LEU A 34 38.60 -10.28 52.95
N ALA A 35 38.19 -11.34 52.23
CA ALA A 35 37.53 -12.53 52.78
C ALA A 35 38.55 -13.66 53.07
N PRO A 36 38.32 -14.54 54.06
CA PRO A 36 39.35 -15.37 54.68
C PRO A 36 39.69 -16.65 53.91
N ALA A 37 40.93 -17.10 54.10
CA ALA A 37 41.54 -18.26 53.46
C ALA A 37 40.92 -19.60 53.91
N GLY A 38 40.46 -20.39 52.93
CA GLY A 38 40.17 -21.82 53.07
C GLY A 38 41.35 -22.68 52.59
N THR A 39 41.65 -23.73 53.35
CA THR A 39 42.74 -24.71 53.23
C THR A 39 42.89 -25.41 51.85
N PRO A 40 44.13 -25.81 51.46
CA PRO A 40 44.39 -26.46 50.16
C PRO A 40 43.99 -27.94 50.18
N LEU A 41 43.19 -28.35 49.18
CA LEU A 41 42.91 -29.76 48.86
C LEU A 41 43.98 -30.31 47.88
N PRO A 42 44.25 -31.63 47.91
CA PRO A 42 45.46 -32.22 47.35
C PRO A 42 45.46 -32.25 45.82
N SER A 43 46.66 -32.16 45.24
CA SER A 43 46.93 -32.29 43.81
C SER A 43 46.34 -33.61 43.27
N LYS A 44 45.27 -33.52 42.49
CA LYS A 44 44.91 -34.57 41.55
C LYS A 44 45.83 -34.43 40.34
N THR A 45 46.59 -35.49 40.08
CA THR A 45 47.25 -35.78 38.81
C THR A 45 46.32 -35.42 37.64
N PRO A 46 46.79 -34.73 36.59
CA PRO A 46 45.96 -34.51 35.43
C PRO A 46 45.61 -35.87 34.84
N TYR A 47 44.31 -36.14 34.75
CA TYR A 47 43.79 -37.16 33.86
C TYR A 47 44.12 -36.67 32.45
N VAL A 48 45.04 -37.34 31.77
CA VAL A 48 45.31 -37.08 30.35
C VAL A 48 44.04 -37.54 29.62
N MET A 49 43.18 -36.60 29.23
CA MET A 49 42.26 -36.87 28.13
C MET A 49 43.14 -37.03 26.89
N ASP A 50 43.10 -38.24 26.34
CA ASP A 50 43.59 -38.53 25.01
C ASP A 50 42.66 -37.83 24.02
N ILE A 51 42.90 -36.55 23.77
CA ILE A 51 42.28 -35.81 22.67
C ILE A 51 43.23 -36.02 21.49
N SER A 52 43.06 -37.13 20.79
CA SER A 52 43.47 -37.16 19.39
C SER A 52 42.69 -36.04 18.68
N PRO A 53 43.35 -35.11 17.97
CA PRO A 53 42.64 -34.09 17.22
C PRO A 53 41.78 -34.81 16.17
N VAL A 54 40.45 -34.71 16.30
CA VAL A 54 39.54 -35.10 15.23
C VAL A 54 39.93 -34.24 14.03
N GLU A 55 40.40 -34.88 12.97
CA GLU A 55 40.83 -34.19 11.76
C GLU A 55 39.59 -33.48 11.17
N PRO A 56 39.57 -32.14 11.07
CA PRO A 56 38.37 -31.43 10.62
C PRO A 56 37.98 -31.88 9.20
N CYS A 57 36.68 -31.88 8.93
CA CYS A 57 36.17 -32.12 7.59
C CYS A 57 36.35 -30.87 6.73
N TYR A 58 36.94 -31.04 5.57
CA TYR A 58 37.09 -30.01 4.57
C TYR A 58 36.30 -30.35 3.32
N MET A 59 35.67 -29.34 2.73
CA MET A 59 35.14 -29.41 1.38
C MET A 59 36.06 -28.67 0.40
N ASN A 60 36.27 -29.28 -0.76
CA ASN A 60 37.12 -28.76 -1.83
C ASN A 60 36.34 -28.84 -3.17
N PRO A 61 35.84 -27.71 -3.69
CA PRO A 61 35.16 -27.64 -4.99
C PRO A 61 36.13 -27.91 -6.15
N SER A 62 35.71 -28.75 -7.09
CA SER A 62 36.41 -29.00 -8.36
C SER A 62 35.93 -28.10 -9.51
N THR A 63 34.82 -27.39 -9.29
CA THR A 63 34.29 -26.28 -10.09
C THR A 63 33.80 -25.17 -9.15
N ASP A 64 33.31 -24.06 -9.71
CA ASP A 64 32.53 -23.10 -8.92
C ASP A 64 31.22 -23.77 -8.48
N ILE A 65 30.84 -23.62 -7.22
CA ILE A 65 29.65 -24.24 -6.63
C ILE A 65 28.79 -23.20 -5.93
N THR A 66 27.49 -23.24 -6.17
CA THR A 66 26.52 -22.34 -5.53
C THR A 66 26.24 -22.82 -4.11
N SER A 67 26.26 -21.90 -3.16
CA SER A 67 25.86 -22.13 -1.77
C SER A 67 24.55 -21.43 -1.46
N TYR A 68 23.78 -22.00 -0.53
CA TYR A 68 22.40 -21.65 -0.24
C TYR A 68 22.19 -21.32 1.24
N LEU A 69 21.15 -20.56 1.56
CA LEU A 69 20.77 -20.27 2.95
C LEU A 69 20.14 -21.47 3.67
N ARG A 70 19.48 -22.37 2.94
CA ARG A 70 18.87 -23.62 3.41
C ARG A 70 19.38 -24.81 2.57
N PRO A 71 19.32 -26.04 3.08
CA PRO A 71 19.66 -27.24 2.31
C PRO A 71 18.52 -27.60 1.34
N SER A 72 18.25 -26.72 0.38
CA SER A 72 17.31 -26.93 -0.72
C SER A 72 17.74 -26.11 -1.93
N LEU A 73 17.53 -26.63 -3.14
CA LEU A 73 17.78 -25.91 -4.39
C LEU A 73 16.79 -24.75 -4.60
N ASP A 74 15.63 -24.80 -3.94
CA ASP A 74 14.62 -23.73 -3.95
C ASP A 74 14.95 -22.61 -2.94
N SER A 75 16.07 -22.73 -2.20
CA SER A 75 16.51 -21.73 -1.24
C SER A 75 17.19 -20.54 -1.93
N GLU A 76 17.14 -19.39 -1.29
CA GLU A 76 17.97 -18.24 -1.64
C GLU A 76 19.46 -18.62 -1.74
N VAL A 77 20.07 -18.19 -2.84
CA VAL A 77 21.51 -18.31 -3.05
C VAL A 77 22.25 -17.37 -2.11
N PHE A 78 23.18 -17.91 -1.33
CA PHE A 78 24.05 -17.13 -0.47
C PHE A 78 25.22 -16.53 -1.24
N ASP A 79 26.01 -17.38 -1.90
CA ASP A 79 27.19 -16.97 -2.67
C ASP A 79 27.67 -18.13 -3.57
N VAL A 80 28.57 -17.84 -4.49
CA VAL A 80 29.29 -18.83 -5.30
C VAL A 80 30.67 -19.09 -4.69
N ILE A 81 30.90 -20.34 -4.27
CA ILE A 81 32.20 -20.80 -3.77
C ILE A 81 33.09 -21.10 -4.97
N PRO A 82 34.23 -20.40 -5.14
CA PRO A 82 35.10 -20.61 -6.29
C PRO A 82 35.86 -21.95 -6.20
N ILE A 83 36.17 -22.50 -7.37
CA ILE A 83 37.03 -23.68 -7.52
C ILE A 83 38.29 -23.61 -6.66
N GLY A 84 38.58 -24.70 -5.94
CA GLY A 84 39.79 -24.83 -5.11
C GLY A 84 39.76 -24.07 -3.77
N MET A 85 38.66 -23.41 -3.42
CA MET A 85 38.48 -22.84 -2.09
C MET A 85 38.18 -23.92 -1.05
N GLN A 86 39.10 -24.12 -0.11
CA GLN A 86 38.91 -25.08 0.98
C GLN A 86 38.16 -24.44 2.16
N LEU A 87 37.06 -25.08 2.56
CA LEU A 87 36.20 -24.62 3.67
C LEU A 87 35.97 -25.75 4.67
N ILE A 88 35.80 -25.40 5.95
CA ILE A 88 35.50 -26.37 7.01
C ILE A 88 34.00 -26.65 7.01
N VAL A 89 33.64 -27.93 6.94
CA VAL A 89 32.26 -28.40 7.07
C VAL A 89 31.97 -28.69 8.54
N GLU A 90 30.80 -28.27 9.00
CA GLU A 90 30.37 -28.38 10.40
C GLU A 90 29.15 -29.29 10.59
N ALA A 91 28.36 -29.53 9.55
CA ALA A 91 27.14 -30.35 9.62
C ALA A 91 26.83 -31.03 8.27
N ARG A 92 25.99 -32.07 8.32
CA ARG A 92 25.42 -32.76 7.15
C ARG A 92 23.91 -32.94 7.33
N THR A 93 23.17 -33.06 6.24
CA THR A 93 21.77 -33.53 6.27
C THR A 93 21.67 -34.96 5.74
N GLU A 94 20.58 -35.67 6.05
CA GLU A 94 20.36 -37.04 5.55
C GLU A 94 20.18 -37.11 4.02
N ASP A 95 19.67 -36.03 3.42
CA ASP A 95 19.40 -35.90 1.98
C ASP A 95 20.60 -35.40 1.17
N GLY A 96 21.78 -35.31 1.79
CA GLY A 96 23.05 -35.11 1.08
C GLY A 96 23.45 -33.64 0.91
N TRP A 97 23.24 -32.81 1.93
CA TRP A 97 23.80 -31.46 1.98
C TRP A 97 24.91 -31.35 3.02
N VAL A 98 25.87 -30.46 2.76
CA VAL A 98 26.94 -30.11 3.71
C VAL A 98 26.80 -28.66 4.14
N GLY A 99 26.87 -28.43 5.45
CA GLY A 99 26.75 -27.13 6.09
C GLY A 99 28.11 -26.58 6.52
N PHE A 100 28.43 -25.34 6.17
CA PHE A 100 29.65 -24.64 6.59
C PHE A 100 29.34 -23.27 7.21
N SER A 101 30.24 -22.76 8.06
CA SER A 101 30.13 -21.40 8.59
C SER A 101 30.84 -20.41 7.65
N PRO A 102 30.18 -19.33 7.17
CA PRO A 102 30.75 -18.42 6.19
C PRO A 102 31.82 -17.45 6.76
N GLY A 103 32.08 -17.48 8.07
CA GLY A 103 33.13 -16.66 8.70
C GLY A 103 32.87 -15.15 8.75
N ILE A 104 31.74 -14.68 8.21
CA ILE A 104 31.24 -13.30 8.29
C ILE A 104 30.18 -13.25 9.39
N PRO A 105 30.23 -12.29 10.33
CA PRO A 105 29.19 -12.12 11.35
C PRO A 105 27.80 -12.05 10.72
N GLN A 106 26.94 -13.01 11.06
CA GLN A 106 25.53 -13.00 10.70
C GLN A 106 24.77 -12.52 11.93
N ALA A 107 23.99 -11.45 11.81
CA ALA A 107 23.20 -10.96 12.94
C ALA A 107 22.22 -12.05 13.39
N ALA A 108 22.27 -12.40 14.68
CA ALA A 108 21.27 -13.18 15.42
C ALA A 108 20.95 -14.63 14.99
N ASN A 109 21.60 -15.19 13.96
CA ASN A 109 21.45 -16.61 13.62
C ASN A 109 22.12 -17.53 14.67
N VAL A 110 21.39 -18.54 15.13
CA VAL A 110 21.86 -19.57 16.07
C VAL A 110 21.64 -20.98 15.52
N GLY A 111 22.32 -21.98 16.09
CA GLY A 111 22.18 -23.38 15.68
C GLY A 111 22.37 -23.59 14.17
N VAL A 112 21.46 -24.33 13.54
CA VAL A 112 21.50 -24.72 12.13
C VAL A 112 21.44 -23.52 11.15
N PHE A 113 20.86 -22.39 11.58
CA PHE A 113 20.69 -21.17 10.77
C PHE A 113 22.00 -20.41 10.54
N ARG A 114 23.07 -20.77 11.27
CA ARG A 114 24.42 -20.22 11.07
C ARG A 114 25.11 -20.79 9.83
N HIS A 115 24.66 -21.94 9.35
CA HIS A 115 25.29 -22.65 8.24
C HIS A 115 24.84 -22.12 6.89
N ARG A 116 25.71 -22.29 5.91
CA ARG A 116 25.40 -22.21 4.48
C ARG A 116 25.57 -23.58 3.88
N TRP A 117 24.71 -23.89 2.93
CA TRP A 117 24.48 -25.24 2.49
C TRP A 117 24.93 -25.42 1.05
N VAL A 118 25.57 -26.55 0.79
CA VAL A 118 26.01 -26.95 -0.54
C VAL A 118 25.55 -28.38 -0.76
N PRO A 119 24.94 -28.73 -1.91
CA PRO A 119 24.57 -30.10 -2.19
C PRO A 119 25.83 -30.94 -2.42
N GLU A 120 25.88 -32.13 -1.83
CA GLU A 120 26.89 -33.12 -2.17
C GLU A 120 26.73 -33.47 -3.66
N SER A 121 27.84 -33.39 -4.41
CA SER A 121 27.86 -33.64 -5.85
C SER A 121 29.22 -34.20 -6.27
N GLU A 122 29.31 -34.70 -7.51
CA GLU A 122 30.59 -35.17 -8.05
C GLU A 122 31.64 -34.05 -8.11
N ASP A 123 31.20 -32.80 -8.14
CA ASP A 123 32.05 -31.62 -8.19
C ASP A 123 32.56 -31.18 -6.80
N LEU A 124 32.06 -31.75 -5.70
CA LEU A 124 32.43 -31.42 -4.33
C LEU A 124 33.20 -32.57 -3.66
N ARG A 125 34.49 -32.38 -3.39
CA ARG A 125 35.31 -33.39 -2.71
C ARG A 125 35.43 -33.11 -1.21
N LEU A 126 34.99 -34.07 -0.40
CA LEU A 126 35.15 -34.05 1.05
C LEU A 126 36.45 -34.78 1.47
N GLU A 127 37.21 -34.17 2.39
CA GLU A 127 38.48 -34.70 2.91
C GLU A 127 38.55 -34.53 4.45
N GLY A 128 39.07 -35.52 5.17
CA GLY A 128 39.14 -35.51 6.65
C GLY A 128 38.05 -36.37 7.30
N ALA A 129 37.68 -36.05 8.55
CA ALA A 129 36.70 -36.83 9.33
C ALA A 129 35.24 -36.45 9.02
N CYS A 130 34.86 -36.44 7.74
CA CYS A 130 33.52 -36.02 7.29
C CYS A 130 32.39 -36.99 7.66
N GLU A 131 32.72 -38.25 7.95
CA GLU A 131 31.76 -39.25 8.46
C GLU A 131 31.39 -39.03 9.94
N ASP A 132 32.19 -38.25 10.68
CA ASP A 132 31.94 -37.92 12.09
C ASP A 132 31.14 -36.62 12.25
N LEU A 133 30.72 -35.99 11.14
CA LEU A 133 29.92 -34.77 11.19
C LEU A 133 28.51 -35.04 11.74
N PRO A 134 27.95 -34.11 12.53
CA PRO A 134 26.59 -34.25 13.00
C PRO A 134 25.62 -34.22 11.81
N ILE A 135 24.71 -35.19 11.81
CA ILE A 135 23.52 -35.17 10.96
C ILE A 135 22.50 -34.25 11.63
N VAL A 136 22.10 -33.19 10.94
CA VAL A 136 21.11 -32.22 11.41
C VAL A 136 19.95 -32.16 10.43
N GLU A 137 18.77 -31.87 10.96
CA GLU A 137 17.62 -31.53 10.12
C GLU A 137 17.77 -30.08 9.66
N GLY A 138 17.70 -29.89 8.34
CA GLY A 138 17.78 -28.58 7.72
C GLY A 138 16.44 -27.86 7.82
N PRO A 139 16.41 -26.55 8.16
CA PRO A 139 15.15 -25.83 8.18
C PRO A 139 14.58 -25.78 6.75
N PRO A 140 13.29 -26.13 6.56
CA PRO A 140 12.65 -26.06 5.26
C PRO A 140 12.65 -24.62 4.69
N VAL A 141 12.52 -24.55 3.37
CA VAL A 141 12.26 -23.28 2.67
C VAL A 141 10.81 -22.85 2.87
N GLY A 142 10.54 -21.55 2.77
CA GLY A 142 9.16 -21.03 2.86
C GLY A 142 8.59 -20.90 4.28
N VAL A 143 9.31 -21.32 5.33
CA VAL A 143 8.82 -21.31 6.71
C VAL A 143 9.50 -20.22 7.54
N CYS A 144 8.70 -19.46 8.30
CA CYS A 144 9.20 -18.50 9.28
C CYS A 144 9.58 -19.22 10.58
N PHE A 145 10.84 -19.14 11.00
CA PHE A 145 11.29 -19.75 12.24
C PHE A 145 11.60 -18.71 13.31
N GLN A 146 11.19 -18.99 14.55
CA GLN A 146 11.72 -18.39 15.75
C GLN A 146 12.95 -19.19 16.21
N MET A 147 14.07 -18.51 16.50
CA MET A 147 15.31 -19.13 16.95
C MET A 147 15.66 -18.68 18.37
N ALA A 148 15.57 -19.56 19.35
CA ALA A 148 15.80 -19.24 20.75
C ALA A 148 17.29 -18.95 21.03
N MET A 149 17.63 -17.71 21.38
CA MET A 149 18.98 -17.36 21.85
C MET A 149 19.20 -17.69 23.32
N THR A 150 18.12 -17.65 24.10
CA THR A 150 18.07 -17.92 25.54
C THR A 150 16.89 -18.84 25.83
N ASP A 151 16.67 -19.17 27.10
CA ASP A 151 15.46 -19.87 27.50
C ASP A 151 14.22 -18.97 27.28
N ILE A 152 13.23 -19.44 26.52
CA ILE A 152 11.99 -18.70 26.18
C ILE A 152 10.77 -19.47 26.71
N PRO A 153 9.95 -18.89 27.59
CA PRO A 153 8.71 -19.51 28.04
C PRO A 153 7.64 -19.49 26.94
N ILE A 154 6.94 -20.62 26.76
CA ILE A 154 5.82 -20.75 25.82
C ILE A 154 4.54 -21.05 26.60
N TYR A 155 3.53 -20.22 26.39
CA TYR A 155 2.29 -20.18 27.15
C TYR A 155 1.10 -20.75 26.38
N ALA A 156 0.07 -21.22 27.10
CA ALA A 156 -1.14 -21.76 26.50
C ALA A 156 -2.06 -20.68 25.92
N GLU A 157 -2.02 -19.47 26.49
CA GLU A 157 -2.74 -18.29 26.01
C GLU A 157 -1.76 -17.11 25.89
N SER A 158 -2.18 -16.04 25.20
CA SER A 158 -1.43 -14.78 25.06
C SER A 158 -1.42 -13.96 26.36
N ASP A 159 -1.06 -14.59 27.48
CA ASP A 159 -1.02 -14.05 28.83
C ASP A 159 0.12 -14.76 29.60
N PRO A 160 1.09 -14.03 30.20
CA PRO A 160 2.24 -14.66 30.85
C PRO A 160 1.86 -15.32 32.19
N THR A 161 0.62 -15.15 32.65
CA THR A 161 0.03 -15.81 33.82
C THR A 161 -0.71 -17.09 33.47
N SER A 162 -0.89 -17.38 32.17
CA SER A 162 -1.51 -18.62 31.70
C SER A 162 -0.60 -19.85 31.90
N GLU A 163 -1.13 -21.03 31.60
CA GLU A 163 -0.38 -22.28 31.74
C GLU A 163 0.88 -22.28 30.86
N LEU A 164 2.04 -22.61 31.44
CA LEU A 164 3.28 -22.79 30.71
C LEU A 164 3.28 -24.16 30.03
N ILE A 165 3.25 -24.18 28.69
CA ILE A 165 3.34 -25.41 27.89
C ILE A 165 4.76 -25.97 27.97
N THR A 166 5.76 -25.15 27.65
CA THR A 166 7.17 -25.55 27.60
C THR A 166 8.10 -24.35 27.74
N THR A 167 9.41 -24.61 27.71
CA THR A 167 10.44 -23.58 27.63
C THR A 167 11.44 -23.97 26.54
N LEU A 168 11.46 -23.21 25.44
CA LEU A 168 12.47 -23.36 24.39
C LEU A 168 13.84 -23.09 24.99
N LYS A 169 14.84 -23.92 24.68
CA LYS A 169 16.23 -23.76 25.10
C LYS A 169 17.02 -23.01 24.04
N SER A 170 18.18 -22.48 24.43
CA SER A 170 19.12 -21.90 23.49
C SER A 170 19.41 -22.88 22.34
N GLU A 171 19.32 -22.38 21.10
CA GLU A 171 19.40 -23.11 19.83
C GLU A 171 18.16 -23.93 19.42
N ASP A 172 17.11 -23.97 20.25
CA ASP A 172 15.81 -24.47 19.80
C ASP A 172 15.21 -23.52 18.76
N TYR A 173 14.47 -24.09 17.83
CA TYR A 173 13.73 -23.33 16.84
C TYR A 173 12.40 -23.98 16.54
N VAL A 174 11.41 -23.13 16.31
CA VAL A 174 10.02 -23.51 16.06
C VAL A 174 9.43 -22.63 14.98
N GLU A 175 8.45 -23.14 14.24
CA GLU A 175 7.72 -22.34 13.27
C GLU A 175 6.91 -21.25 13.99
N VAL A 176 6.96 -20.04 13.47
CA VAL A 176 6.03 -18.98 13.83
C VAL A 176 4.89 -19.07 12.82
N VAL A 177 3.70 -19.38 13.31
CA VAL A 177 2.51 -19.57 12.48
C VAL A 177 1.59 -18.36 12.51
N GLY A 178 1.75 -17.49 13.50
CA GLY A 178 0.97 -16.27 13.56
C GLY A 178 1.39 -15.28 14.63
N GLN A 179 0.64 -14.19 14.70
CA GLN A 179 0.81 -13.12 15.68
C GLN A 179 -0.59 -12.69 16.15
N LYS A 180 -0.77 -12.26 17.40
CA LYS A 180 -2.07 -11.71 17.84
C LYS A 180 -2.09 -10.19 17.79
N ASP A 181 -0.99 -9.58 18.21
CA ASP A 181 -0.75 -8.15 18.22
C ASP A 181 0.77 -7.92 18.27
N ALA A 182 1.23 -6.67 18.37
CA ALA A 182 2.66 -6.35 18.46
C ALA A 182 3.42 -7.06 19.60
N ASN A 183 2.74 -7.68 20.58
CA ASN A 183 3.33 -8.26 21.78
C ASN A 183 3.33 -9.79 21.80
N TRP A 184 2.53 -10.48 20.98
CA TRP A 184 2.32 -11.93 21.10
C TRP A 184 2.40 -12.68 19.79
N PHE A 185 3.24 -13.71 19.76
CA PHE A 185 3.46 -14.58 18.62
C PHE A 185 2.99 -16.01 18.90
N LEU A 186 2.26 -16.59 17.96
CA LEU A 186 1.84 -17.98 17.97
C LEU A 186 2.91 -18.82 17.28
N VAL A 187 3.40 -19.84 17.98
CA VAL A 187 4.40 -20.79 17.47
C VAL A 187 3.82 -22.20 17.41
N ASP A 188 4.17 -22.96 16.38
CA ASP A 188 3.91 -24.39 16.30
C ASP A 188 5.15 -25.15 16.80
N LEU A 189 4.99 -25.84 17.93
CA LEU A 189 6.08 -26.61 18.55
C LEU A 189 6.30 -27.96 17.85
N GLY A 190 5.42 -28.34 16.91
CA GLY A 190 5.51 -29.55 16.10
C GLY A 190 6.41 -29.40 14.89
N VAL A 191 6.71 -28.16 14.48
CA VAL A 191 7.59 -27.85 13.35
C VAL A 191 8.86 -27.20 13.88
N GLY A 192 9.99 -27.88 13.72
CA GLY A 192 11.29 -27.48 14.29
C GLY A 192 11.96 -28.62 15.04
N ASN A 193 12.88 -28.31 15.97
CA ASN A 193 13.66 -29.32 16.70
C ASN A 193 13.13 -29.67 18.10
N VAL A 194 11.91 -29.22 18.43
CA VAL A 194 11.28 -29.40 19.75
C VAL A 194 10.33 -30.63 19.78
N ASP A 195 9.71 -30.96 18.64
CA ASP A 195 8.85 -32.15 18.42
C ASP A 195 7.71 -32.31 19.45
N ILE A 196 6.99 -31.21 19.73
CA ILE A 196 5.78 -31.21 20.57
C ILE A 196 4.59 -30.87 19.68
N MET A 197 3.66 -31.81 19.48
CA MET A 197 2.48 -31.62 18.62
C MET A 197 1.41 -30.69 19.25
N GLN A 198 1.75 -29.43 19.47
CA GLN A 198 0.91 -28.40 20.07
C GLN A 198 1.40 -27.00 19.67
N THR A 199 0.50 -26.03 19.58
CA THR A 199 0.85 -24.61 19.44
C THR A 199 0.95 -23.90 20.80
N GLY A 200 1.64 -22.77 20.84
CA GLY A 200 1.75 -21.94 22.04
C GLY A 200 2.16 -20.50 21.77
N TRP A 201 2.11 -19.68 22.81
CA TRP A 201 2.29 -18.23 22.73
C TRP A 201 3.62 -17.76 23.34
N MET A 202 4.27 -16.83 22.65
CA MET A 202 5.55 -16.22 23.01
C MET A 202 5.42 -14.68 23.01
N GLU A 203 6.01 -14.02 24.01
CA GLU A 203 6.09 -12.55 24.05
C GLU A 203 7.10 -11.99 23.03
N GLU A 204 6.81 -10.82 22.46
CA GLU A 204 7.64 -10.13 21.44
C GLU A 204 9.09 -9.95 21.86
N MET A 205 9.36 -9.70 23.15
CA MET A 205 10.71 -9.45 23.65
C MET A 205 11.68 -10.63 23.44
N TRP A 206 11.17 -11.82 23.12
CA TRP A 206 11.95 -13.02 22.85
C TRP A 206 12.18 -13.29 21.37
N VAL A 207 11.57 -12.51 20.49
CA VAL A 207 11.55 -12.73 19.04
C VAL A 207 12.96 -12.64 18.45
N ASN A 208 13.31 -13.64 17.66
CA ASN A 208 14.52 -13.75 16.89
C ASN A 208 14.26 -14.63 15.66
N MET A 209 13.78 -14.02 14.59
CA MET A 209 13.19 -14.73 13.46
C MET A 209 14.14 -14.94 12.26
N ASN A 210 13.91 -16.01 11.50
CA ASN A 210 14.60 -16.29 10.24
C ASN A 210 13.70 -17.03 9.23
N GLY A 211 13.53 -16.45 8.04
CA GLY A 211 12.65 -16.97 6.98
C GLY A 211 11.69 -15.89 6.47
N PRO A 212 10.71 -16.26 5.62
CA PRO A 212 9.70 -15.33 5.09
C PRO A 212 8.64 -14.95 6.14
N CYS A 213 9.07 -14.29 7.21
CA CYS A 213 8.25 -13.91 8.36
C CYS A 213 7.33 -12.69 8.10
N TYR A 214 7.17 -12.30 6.84
CA TYR A 214 6.33 -11.18 6.44
C TYR A 214 4.86 -11.58 6.21
N ASN A 215 4.56 -12.88 6.09
CA ASN A 215 3.23 -13.46 5.87
C ASN A 215 2.64 -14.16 7.11
N LEU A 216 3.07 -13.80 8.32
CA LEU A 216 2.49 -14.41 9.52
C LEU A 216 0.99 -14.06 9.59
N GLU A 217 0.13 -15.08 9.58
CA GLU A 217 -1.31 -14.89 9.79
C GLU A 217 -1.50 -14.25 11.16
N ILE A 218 -1.98 -13.02 11.15
CA ILE A 218 -2.26 -12.35 12.40
C ILE A 218 -3.64 -12.88 12.85
N GLU A 219 -3.74 -13.56 14.00
CA GLU A 219 -5.02 -13.85 14.70
C GLU A 219 -5.59 -12.53 15.23
N LEU A 220 -5.85 -11.62 14.31
CA LEU A 220 -6.08 -10.20 14.52
C LEU A 220 -7.57 -9.90 14.62
N LEU A 221 -8.39 -10.87 14.22
CA LEU A 221 -9.80 -10.72 14.00
C LEU A 221 -10.53 -11.90 14.65
N SER A 222 -11.11 -11.65 15.82
CA SER A 222 -11.98 -12.61 16.50
C SER A 222 -13.42 -12.42 16.05
N GLY A 223 -14.06 -13.45 15.52
CA GLY A 223 -15.47 -13.42 15.06
C GLY A 223 -15.67 -14.25 13.80
N PRO A 224 -16.91 -14.45 13.33
CA PRO A 224 -17.13 -14.86 11.94
C PRO A 224 -16.78 -13.70 10.97
N PRO A 225 -16.33 -13.98 9.74
CA PRO A 225 -16.25 -12.96 8.69
C PRO A 225 -17.64 -12.42 8.36
N ILE A 226 -17.71 -11.17 7.88
CA ILE A 226 -18.93 -10.58 7.30
C ILE A 226 -19.42 -11.55 6.23
N ALA A 227 -20.65 -12.03 6.39
CA ALA A 227 -21.22 -13.01 5.48
C ALA A 227 -21.54 -12.34 4.14
N HIS A 228 -21.09 -12.93 3.03
CA HIS A 228 -21.46 -12.46 1.70
C HIS A 228 -22.97 -12.45 1.49
N LEU A 229 -23.43 -11.51 0.67
CA LEU A 229 -24.80 -11.45 0.17
C LEU A 229 -25.05 -12.59 -0.83
N TYR A 230 -26.28 -13.07 -0.86
CA TYR A 230 -26.77 -14.09 -1.78
C TYR A 230 -27.90 -13.54 -2.65
N PRO A 231 -28.26 -14.23 -3.75
CA PRO A 231 -29.43 -13.87 -4.54
C PRO A 231 -30.69 -13.68 -3.67
N ASP A 232 -31.48 -12.66 -4.01
CA ASP A 232 -32.65 -12.17 -3.27
C ASP A 232 -32.36 -11.41 -1.96
N ASP A 233 -31.11 -11.32 -1.50
CA ASP A 233 -30.77 -10.47 -0.36
C ASP A 233 -30.97 -8.99 -0.73
N PRO A 234 -31.70 -8.22 0.09
CA PRO A 234 -31.90 -6.80 -0.17
C PRO A 234 -30.62 -6.02 0.15
N PHE A 235 -30.20 -5.18 -0.79
CA PHE A 235 -29.07 -4.28 -0.63
C PHE A 235 -29.30 -2.98 -1.41
N ASP A 236 -28.60 -1.94 -0.98
CA ASP A 236 -28.54 -0.67 -1.69
C ASP A 236 -27.09 -0.38 -2.11
N ILE A 237 -26.85 -0.02 -3.36
CA ILE A 237 -25.52 0.48 -3.78
C ILE A 237 -25.31 1.87 -3.18
N THR A 238 -24.27 2.04 -2.37
CA THR A 238 -23.94 3.29 -1.68
C THR A 238 -22.76 4.03 -2.33
N PHE A 239 -21.92 3.33 -3.09
CA PHE A 239 -20.81 3.89 -3.86
C PHE A 239 -20.63 3.11 -5.16
N ILE A 240 -20.29 3.79 -6.25
CA ILE A 240 -20.04 3.19 -7.57
C ILE A 240 -18.72 3.67 -8.15
N ASP A 241 -17.92 2.74 -8.67
CA ASP A 241 -16.72 3.05 -9.44
C ASP A 241 -16.59 2.10 -10.64
N MET A 242 -17.08 2.56 -11.78
CA MET A 242 -16.99 1.81 -13.03
C MET A 242 -15.64 2.08 -13.69
N VAL A 243 -14.99 1.01 -14.14
CA VAL A 243 -13.72 1.09 -14.86
C VAL A 243 -13.98 1.06 -16.36
N THR A 244 -14.94 0.25 -16.80
CA THR A 244 -15.42 0.17 -18.18
C THR A 244 -16.94 0.24 -18.23
N GLU A 245 -17.53 0.18 -19.42
CA GLU A 245 -18.99 0.18 -19.54
C GLU A 245 -19.67 -1.10 -18.99
N TYR A 246 -18.87 -2.14 -18.73
CA TYR A 246 -19.34 -3.43 -18.23
C TYR A 246 -18.78 -3.76 -16.83
N ILE A 247 -17.52 -3.42 -16.58
CA ILE A 247 -16.78 -3.85 -15.39
C ILE A 247 -16.64 -2.69 -14.41
N GLY A 248 -16.92 -2.96 -13.14
CA GLY A 248 -16.77 -1.98 -12.09
C GLY A 248 -16.93 -2.55 -10.70
N TRP A 249 -16.71 -1.67 -9.74
CA TRP A 249 -16.78 -1.93 -8.32
C TRP A 249 -17.89 -1.10 -7.69
N ALA A 250 -18.45 -1.61 -6.60
CA ALA A 250 -19.39 -0.88 -5.78
C ALA A 250 -19.18 -1.20 -4.30
N ILE A 251 -19.64 -0.28 -3.46
CA ILE A 251 -19.94 -0.59 -2.07
C ILE A 251 -21.45 -0.75 -1.99
N GLY A 252 -21.91 -1.92 -1.53
CA GLY A 252 -23.32 -2.22 -1.31
C GLY A 252 -23.61 -2.35 0.18
N ARG A 253 -24.76 -1.85 0.64
CA ARG A 253 -25.17 -1.97 2.04
C ARG A 253 -26.30 -2.97 2.18
N GLY A 254 -26.04 -4.04 2.93
CA GLY A 254 -27.02 -5.10 3.21
C GLY A 254 -28.02 -4.72 4.30
N SER A 255 -28.97 -5.62 4.56
CA SER A 255 -30.00 -5.42 5.60
C SER A 255 -29.48 -5.35 7.04
N THR A 256 -28.28 -5.88 7.30
CA THR A 256 -27.56 -5.77 8.58
C THR A 256 -26.86 -4.42 8.76
N ALA A 257 -26.97 -3.52 7.77
CA ALA A 257 -26.28 -2.24 7.65
C ALA A 257 -24.75 -2.32 7.47
N GLU A 258 -24.20 -3.52 7.27
CA GLU A 258 -22.80 -3.71 6.90
C GLU A 258 -22.58 -3.35 5.42
N ASP A 259 -21.42 -2.77 5.14
CA ASP A 259 -20.98 -2.53 3.78
C ASP A 259 -20.27 -3.76 3.21
N HIS A 260 -20.56 -4.05 1.95
CA HIS A 260 -20.03 -5.13 1.16
C HIS A 260 -19.30 -4.57 -0.05
N ILE A 261 -18.24 -5.26 -0.48
CA ILE A 261 -17.52 -4.92 -1.71
C ILE A 261 -18.09 -5.77 -2.83
N LEU A 262 -18.63 -5.11 -3.84
CA LEU A 262 -19.33 -5.75 -4.94
C LEU A 262 -18.58 -5.50 -6.26
N ARG A 263 -18.61 -6.49 -7.15
CA ARG A 263 -18.04 -6.39 -8.50
C ARG A 263 -19.09 -6.74 -9.55
N THR A 264 -19.13 -5.96 -10.64
CA THR A 264 -19.99 -6.21 -11.81
C THR A 264 -19.13 -6.50 -13.04
N GLU A 265 -19.69 -7.28 -13.97
CA GLU A 265 -19.15 -7.49 -15.32
C GLU A 265 -20.20 -7.25 -16.42
N ASP A 266 -21.41 -6.77 -16.08
CA ASP A 266 -22.51 -6.54 -17.00
C ASP A 266 -23.11 -5.12 -16.94
N GLY A 267 -22.31 -4.14 -16.50
CA GLY A 267 -22.72 -2.74 -16.42
C GLY A 267 -23.60 -2.42 -15.20
N GLY A 268 -23.52 -3.26 -14.16
CA GLY A 268 -24.17 -3.07 -12.87
C GLY A 268 -25.57 -3.68 -12.77
N LEU A 269 -25.95 -4.57 -13.68
CA LEU A 269 -27.20 -5.32 -13.60
C LEU A 269 -27.09 -6.43 -12.55
N THR A 270 -25.97 -7.14 -12.55
CA THR A 270 -25.66 -8.17 -11.55
C THR A 270 -24.33 -7.91 -10.86
N TRP A 271 -24.27 -8.29 -9.60
CA TRP A 271 -23.14 -8.00 -8.72
C TRP A 271 -22.70 -9.27 -7.98
N LEU A 272 -21.43 -9.60 -8.09
CA LEU A 272 -20.79 -10.59 -7.23
C LEU A 272 -20.35 -9.91 -5.94
N ASP A 273 -20.73 -10.47 -4.80
CA ASP A 273 -20.16 -10.06 -3.52
C ASP A 273 -18.75 -10.65 -3.38
N VAL A 274 -17.76 -9.75 -3.33
CA VAL A 274 -16.33 -10.04 -3.19
C VAL A 274 -15.80 -9.42 -1.91
N THR A 275 -16.62 -9.29 -0.87
CA THR A 275 -16.22 -8.72 0.43
C THR A 275 -15.03 -9.49 1.00
N PRO A 276 -13.95 -8.81 1.45
CA PRO A 276 -12.83 -9.47 2.10
C PRO A 276 -13.29 -10.20 3.38
N PRO A 277 -12.50 -11.15 3.91
CA PRO A 277 -12.85 -11.86 5.15
C PRO A 277 -12.64 -10.98 6.40
N GLU A 278 -13.15 -9.75 6.38
CA GLU A 278 -13.22 -8.86 7.53
C GLU A 278 -14.17 -9.45 8.57
N HIS A 279 -13.75 -9.52 9.83
CA HIS A 279 -14.58 -10.14 10.87
C HIS A 279 -15.54 -9.16 11.52
N GLU A 280 -16.70 -9.64 11.94
CA GLU A 280 -17.58 -8.90 12.84
C GLU A 280 -16.87 -8.57 14.16
N LEU A 281 -17.19 -7.44 14.80
CA LEU A 281 -16.63 -7.11 16.10
C LEU A 281 -17.20 -8.05 17.18
N ALA A 282 -16.33 -8.83 17.83
CA ALA A 282 -16.73 -9.73 18.90
C ALA A 282 -17.39 -8.98 20.08
N GLY A 283 -18.70 -9.15 20.24
CA GLY A 283 -19.46 -8.64 21.39
C GLY A 283 -20.02 -7.22 21.23
N GLU A 284 -19.88 -6.60 20.06
CA GLU A 284 -20.51 -5.32 19.73
C GLU A 284 -21.48 -5.49 18.55
N GLU A 285 -22.77 -5.17 18.73
CA GLU A 285 -23.77 -5.09 17.64
C GLU A 285 -23.54 -3.83 16.76
N GLN A 286 -22.30 -3.57 16.35
CA GLN A 286 -21.95 -2.41 15.54
C GLN A 286 -21.59 -2.86 14.13
N ALA A 287 -22.42 -2.47 13.15
CA ALA A 287 -22.13 -2.65 11.74
C ALA A 287 -20.88 -1.85 11.33
N LYS A 288 -20.22 -2.30 10.27
CA LYS A 288 -19.01 -1.67 9.73
C LYS A 288 -19.30 -0.92 8.44
N ASP A 289 -18.72 0.27 8.32
CA ASP A 289 -18.61 0.99 7.05
C ASP A 289 -17.31 0.56 6.35
N ALA A 290 -17.38 0.39 5.03
CA ALA A 290 -16.21 0.21 4.20
C ALA A 290 -15.74 1.56 3.64
N GLN A 291 -14.43 1.74 3.56
CA GLN A 291 -13.81 2.76 2.70
C GLN A 291 -12.88 2.03 1.74
N ALA A 292 -13.04 2.29 0.45
CA ALA A 292 -12.32 1.57 -0.59
C ALA A 292 -11.65 2.52 -1.58
N PHE A 293 -10.59 2.04 -2.20
CA PHE A 293 -9.99 2.63 -3.39
C PHE A 293 -9.86 1.54 -4.45
N PHE A 294 -10.45 1.78 -5.62
CA PHE A 294 -10.38 0.88 -6.76
C PHE A 294 -9.47 1.53 -7.80
N LEU A 295 -8.26 0.99 -7.97
CA LEU A 295 -7.33 1.56 -8.94
C LEU A 295 -7.66 1.11 -10.36
N ASN A 296 -8.06 -0.16 -10.50
CA ASN A 296 -8.53 -0.75 -11.74
C ASN A 296 -9.41 -1.98 -11.41
N VAL A 297 -9.68 -2.82 -12.40
CA VAL A 297 -10.55 -4.00 -12.25
C VAL A 297 -9.96 -5.12 -11.39
N ASP A 298 -8.64 -5.15 -11.19
CA ASP A 298 -7.95 -6.21 -10.44
C ASP A 298 -7.46 -5.73 -9.06
N LEU A 299 -7.10 -4.45 -8.96
CA LEU A 299 -6.46 -3.84 -7.80
C LEU A 299 -7.44 -2.99 -6.99
N ALA A 300 -7.65 -3.40 -5.74
CA ALA A 300 -8.46 -2.65 -4.80
C ALA A 300 -7.90 -2.73 -3.37
N TRP A 301 -8.13 -1.68 -2.60
CA TRP A 301 -7.80 -1.61 -1.17
C TRP A 301 -9.03 -1.22 -0.38
N VAL A 302 -9.25 -1.87 0.77
CA VAL A 302 -10.45 -1.69 1.59
C VAL A 302 -10.06 -1.65 3.06
N ILE A 303 -10.57 -0.66 3.79
CA ILE A 303 -10.49 -0.59 5.25
C ILE A 303 -11.89 -0.49 5.82
N TYR A 304 -12.14 -1.23 6.89
CA TYR A 304 -13.39 -1.16 7.63
C TYR A 304 -13.24 -0.34 8.89
N ARG A 305 -14.33 0.32 9.26
CA ARG A 305 -14.44 1.06 10.52
C ARG A 305 -15.79 0.81 11.20
N PRO A 306 -15.87 0.89 12.53
CA PRO A 306 -17.15 0.84 13.23
C PRO A 306 -18.06 2.00 12.82
N GLN A 307 -19.37 1.75 12.67
CA GLN A 307 -20.36 2.80 12.47
C GLN A 307 -20.64 3.61 13.76
N ALA A 308 -21.35 4.73 13.62
CA ALA A 308 -21.66 5.71 14.67
C ALA A 308 -22.33 5.07 15.93
N PRO A 309 -22.26 5.69 17.13
CA PRO A 309 -22.34 7.14 17.35
C PRO A 309 -21.00 7.91 17.37
N LEU A 310 -19.86 7.25 17.49
CA LEU A 310 -18.53 7.83 17.24
C LEU A 310 -17.66 6.72 16.63
N PRO A 311 -17.29 6.80 15.35
CA PRO A 311 -16.48 5.79 14.68
C PRO A 311 -15.06 5.86 15.25
N LYS A 312 -14.82 5.25 16.40
CA LYS A 312 -13.50 5.23 17.02
C LYS A 312 -12.56 4.40 16.17
N ALA A 313 -11.28 4.70 16.28
CA ALA A 313 -10.26 3.85 15.68
C ALA A 313 -10.41 2.41 16.20
N PRO A 314 -10.41 1.40 15.31
CA PRO A 314 -10.36 0.01 15.76
C PRO A 314 -9.07 -0.25 16.52
N ASP A 315 -9.09 -1.21 17.45
CA ASP A 315 -7.90 -1.56 18.24
C ASP A 315 -6.74 -2.00 17.34
N VAL A 316 -7.08 -2.69 16.25
CA VAL A 316 -6.13 -3.08 15.21
C VAL A 316 -6.72 -2.83 13.82
N PRO A 317 -6.51 -1.65 13.21
CA PRO A 317 -6.88 -1.41 11.82
C PRO A 317 -5.97 -2.20 10.88
N ILE A 318 -6.59 -2.91 9.94
CA ILE A 318 -5.91 -3.49 8.80
C ILE A 318 -6.52 -2.98 7.51
N ILE A 319 -5.75 -3.06 6.43
CA ILE A 319 -6.21 -2.76 5.09
C ILE A 319 -6.21 -4.08 4.33
N TRP A 320 -7.33 -4.45 3.76
CA TRP A 320 -7.42 -5.55 2.81
C TRP A 320 -7.01 -5.06 1.44
N HIS A 321 -6.28 -5.90 0.71
CA HIS A 321 -5.98 -5.64 -0.69
C HIS A 321 -6.16 -6.90 -1.54
N THR A 322 -6.46 -6.69 -2.82
CA THR A 322 -6.63 -7.74 -3.82
C THR A 322 -5.85 -7.36 -5.08
N PHE A 323 -5.35 -8.39 -5.77
CA PHE A 323 -4.65 -8.28 -7.06
C PHE A 323 -5.34 -9.05 -8.18
N ASP A 324 -6.51 -9.65 -7.92
CA ASP A 324 -7.26 -10.51 -8.84
C ASP A 324 -8.74 -10.11 -8.92
N GLY A 325 -9.05 -8.86 -8.56
CA GLY A 325 -10.39 -8.30 -8.66
C GLY A 325 -11.37 -8.89 -7.64
N GLY A 326 -10.87 -9.15 -6.43
CA GLY A 326 -11.64 -9.61 -5.28
C GLY A 326 -11.84 -11.13 -5.23
N GLY A 327 -11.17 -11.89 -6.10
CA GLY A 327 -11.16 -13.36 -6.03
C GLY A 327 -10.43 -13.87 -4.78
N SER A 328 -9.40 -13.14 -4.36
CA SER A 328 -8.68 -13.32 -3.11
C SER A 328 -8.33 -11.98 -2.48
N TRP A 329 -8.23 -11.98 -1.15
CA TRP A 329 -7.87 -10.82 -0.35
C TRP A 329 -6.77 -11.18 0.65
N GLU A 330 -5.79 -10.29 0.75
CA GLU A 330 -4.71 -10.39 1.71
C GLU A 330 -4.75 -9.18 2.67
N PRO A 331 -4.48 -9.37 3.97
CA PRO A 331 -4.43 -8.26 4.92
C PRO A 331 -3.05 -7.58 4.93
N SER A 332 -3.04 -6.27 5.12
CA SER A 332 -1.83 -5.52 5.42
C SER A 332 -1.32 -5.83 6.82
N ARG A 333 -0.08 -5.42 7.10
CA ARG A 333 0.34 -5.24 8.50
C ARG A 333 -0.61 -4.25 9.23
N PRO A 334 -0.87 -4.45 10.54
CA PRO A 334 -1.60 -3.52 11.38
C PRO A 334 -1.09 -2.08 11.25
N LEU A 335 -1.99 -1.11 11.12
CA LEU A 335 -1.56 0.29 11.17
C LEU A 335 -1.17 0.66 12.60
N GLU A 336 0.00 1.27 12.76
CA GLU A 336 0.51 1.69 14.06
C GLU A 336 -0.21 2.95 14.57
N LEU A 337 -1.30 2.75 15.32
CA LEU A 337 -2.07 3.84 15.96
C LEU A 337 -1.67 4.15 17.40
N ALA A 338 -0.65 3.48 17.93
CA ALA A 338 -0.21 3.67 19.31
C ALA A 338 0.18 5.13 19.60
N ASN A 339 -0.23 5.64 20.76
CA ASN A 339 0.06 7.00 21.24
C ASN A 339 -0.56 8.15 20.41
N LEU A 340 -1.51 7.85 19.52
CA LEU A 340 -2.29 8.89 18.85
C LEU A 340 -3.43 9.36 19.76
N LEU A 341 -3.55 10.69 19.92
CA LEU A 341 -4.69 11.34 20.59
C LEU A 341 -4.99 12.68 19.89
N PRO A 342 -6.26 13.01 19.61
CA PRO A 342 -7.46 12.18 19.80
C PRO A 342 -7.54 11.00 18.82
N THR A 343 -8.41 10.02 19.10
CA THR A 343 -8.79 8.87 18.23
C THR A 343 -10.30 8.64 18.26
N GLU A 344 -11.05 9.73 18.46
CA GLU A 344 -12.51 9.69 18.69
C GLU A 344 -13.32 9.67 17.38
N ASP A 345 -12.67 9.99 16.26
CA ASP A 345 -13.17 9.87 14.90
C ASP A 345 -12.12 9.04 14.13
N PHE A 346 -12.53 8.15 13.25
CA PHE A 346 -11.66 7.36 12.39
C PHE A 346 -12.28 7.39 11.01
N THR A 347 -11.88 8.41 10.25
CA THR A 347 -12.38 8.63 8.90
C THR A 347 -11.21 8.52 7.92
N PRO A 348 -10.99 7.31 7.34
CA PRO A 348 -9.94 7.06 6.37
C PRO A 348 -10.27 7.61 4.98
N MET A 349 -9.26 8.08 4.27
CA MET A 349 -9.31 8.52 2.88
C MET A 349 -8.07 7.98 2.16
N PHE A 350 -8.31 7.10 1.20
CA PHE A 350 -7.26 6.54 0.35
C PHE A 350 -6.94 7.45 -0.83
N TYR A 351 -5.72 7.32 -1.32
CA TYR A 351 -5.35 7.65 -2.67
C TYR A 351 -4.20 6.75 -3.11
N PHE A 352 -4.30 6.11 -4.28
CA PHE A 352 -3.17 5.44 -4.93
C PHE A 352 -2.81 6.17 -6.22
N ALA A 353 -1.51 6.44 -6.40
CA ALA A 353 -1.00 7.00 -7.65
C ALA A 353 -0.68 5.89 -8.66
N ASP A 354 -0.34 4.70 -8.18
CA ASP A 354 -0.10 3.49 -8.94
C ASP A 354 -0.22 2.25 -8.03
N ALA A 355 0.06 1.06 -8.56
CA ALA A 355 -0.07 -0.21 -7.84
C ALA A 355 0.89 -0.37 -6.64
N GLN A 356 1.96 0.43 -6.54
CA GLN A 356 2.95 0.36 -5.46
C GLN A 356 2.83 1.53 -4.47
N HIS A 357 2.48 2.73 -4.95
CA HIS A 357 2.50 3.96 -4.16
C HIS A 357 1.10 4.40 -3.77
N GLY A 358 0.81 4.34 -2.47
CA GLY A 358 -0.47 4.72 -1.90
C GLY A 358 -0.34 5.54 -0.62
N TRP A 359 -1.37 6.34 -0.34
CA TRP A 359 -1.50 7.13 0.88
C TRP A 359 -2.85 6.88 1.52
N LEU A 360 -2.84 6.83 2.84
CA LEU A 360 -4.03 6.77 3.67
C LEU A 360 -3.98 7.93 4.65
N MET A 361 -4.84 8.92 4.44
CA MET A 361 -5.07 10.00 5.39
C MET A 361 -6.23 9.61 6.29
N VAL A 362 -6.03 9.61 7.60
CA VAL A 362 -7.09 9.32 8.57
C VAL A 362 -7.35 10.56 9.41
N THR A 363 -8.60 11.02 9.43
CA THR A 363 -9.05 12.04 10.38
C THR A 363 -9.37 11.36 11.70
N LEU A 364 -8.70 11.80 12.77
CA LEU A 364 -8.74 11.20 14.10
C LEU A 364 -9.64 11.95 15.11
N GLY A 365 -10.08 13.15 14.72
CA GLY A 365 -10.95 14.01 15.51
C GLY A 365 -10.93 15.45 15.03
N GLN A 366 -11.92 16.23 15.47
CA GLN A 366 -12.05 17.63 15.14
C GLN A 366 -12.20 18.49 16.41
N ALA A 367 -11.63 19.69 16.37
CA ALA A 367 -11.77 20.70 17.41
C ALA A 367 -11.85 22.09 16.75
N THR A 368 -12.06 23.15 17.53
CA THR A 368 -12.22 24.51 17.00
C THR A 368 -11.07 24.91 16.07
N GLY A 369 -11.33 24.93 14.76
CA GLY A 369 -10.37 25.26 13.71
C GLY A 369 -9.28 24.20 13.43
N SER A 370 -9.37 23.01 14.03
CA SER A 370 -8.39 21.94 13.89
C SER A 370 -9.06 20.62 13.45
N SER A 371 -8.44 19.93 12.52
CA SER A 371 -8.79 18.56 12.09
C SER A 371 -7.54 17.71 12.30
N PHE A 372 -7.53 16.88 13.34
CA PHE A 372 -6.40 16.03 13.67
C PHE A 372 -6.30 14.93 12.62
N ILE A 373 -5.18 14.86 11.92
CA ILE A 373 -4.96 13.86 10.87
C ILE A 373 -3.66 13.10 11.12
N VAL A 374 -3.63 11.84 10.70
CA VAL A 374 -2.43 11.03 10.50
C VAL A 374 -2.34 10.68 9.01
N ILE A 375 -1.14 10.60 8.46
CA ILE A 375 -0.93 10.12 7.09
C ILE A 375 -0.02 8.90 7.13
N PHE A 376 -0.49 7.83 6.51
CA PHE A 376 0.29 6.65 6.20
C PHE A 376 0.64 6.63 4.72
N ARG A 377 1.78 6.01 4.38
CA ARG A 377 2.23 5.78 3.01
C ARG A 377 2.68 4.35 2.83
N THR A 378 2.30 3.74 1.71
CA THR A 378 2.88 2.48 1.24
C THR A 378 3.73 2.74 -0.01
N THR A 379 4.78 1.93 -0.17
CA THR A 379 5.60 1.84 -1.39
C THR A 379 5.71 0.40 -1.89
N ASP A 380 4.90 -0.50 -1.33
CA ASP A 380 4.90 -1.94 -1.59
C ASP A 380 3.49 -2.45 -1.92
N GLY A 381 2.62 -1.56 -2.42
CA GLY A 381 1.28 -1.91 -2.86
C GLY A 381 0.29 -2.19 -1.74
N GLY A 382 0.57 -1.73 -0.52
CA GLY A 382 -0.32 -1.84 0.62
C GLY A 382 -0.04 -3.01 1.56
N LEU A 383 1.01 -3.81 1.30
CA LEU A 383 1.49 -4.85 2.21
C LEU A 383 1.91 -4.24 3.57
N SER A 384 2.59 -3.09 3.52
CA SER A 384 2.95 -2.32 4.71
C SER A 384 2.75 -0.82 4.53
N TRP A 385 2.51 -0.14 5.65
CA TRP A 385 2.14 1.27 5.69
C TRP A 385 2.97 2.01 6.74
N ASP A 386 3.85 2.89 6.26
CA ASP A 386 4.67 3.75 7.11
C ASP A 386 3.86 4.96 7.59
N ARG A 387 3.87 5.22 8.91
CA ARG A 387 3.32 6.45 9.48
C ARG A 387 4.27 7.63 9.19
N ILE A 388 3.93 8.46 8.20
CA ILE A 388 4.77 9.56 7.73
C ILE A 388 4.41 10.93 8.31
N LEU A 389 3.21 11.08 8.89
CA LEU A 389 2.78 12.30 9.55
C LEU A 389 1.92 12.01 10.78
N ASP A 390 2.25 12.60 11.92
CA ASP A 390 1.48 12.51 13.16
C ASP A 390 0.62 13.76 13.39
N PRO A 391 -0.53 13.63 14.09
CA PRO A 391 -1.40 14.76 14.41
C PRO A 391 -0.69 15.88 15.19
N ASN A 392 0.29 15.53 16.01
CA ASN A 392 1.05 16.47 16.86
C ASN A 392 2.16 17.19 16.09
N SER A 393 2.65 16.61 14.99
CA SER A 393 3.67 17.23 14.12
C SER A 393 3.06 17.91 12.88
N ALA A 394 1.77 17.70 12.62
CA ALA A 394 0.99 18.34 11.57
C ALA A 394 0.64 19.82 11.89
N GLU A 395 1.60 20.70 12.18
CA GLU A 395 1.34 22.07 12.66
C GLU A 395 0.31 22.84 11.81
N ASN A 396 0.57 22.96 10.51
CA ASN A 396 -0.32 23.64 9.56
C ASN A 396 -1.25 22.67 8.83
N LEU A 397 -0.84 21.41 8.65
CA LEU A 397 -1.66 20.42 7.96
C LEU A 397 -2.81 19.94 8.83
N GLY A 398 -2.73 19.97 10.16
CA GLY A 398 -3.83 19.65 11.07
C GLY A 398 -4.88 20.76 11.25
N LYS A 399 -4.79 21.86 10.48
CA LYS A 399 -5.76 22.97 10.50
C LYS A 399 -6.82 22.80 9.43
N CYS A 400 -8.05 23.18 9.74
CA CYS A 400 -9.20 23.09 8.83
C CYS A 400 -9.53 21.66 8.39
N VAL A 401 -10.79 21.45 7.99
CA VAL A 401 -11.28 20.16 7.50
C VAL A 401 -10.66 19.85 6.15
N LYS A 402 -10.23 18.60 5.92
CA LYS A 402 -9.68 18.15 4.63
C LYS A 402 -10.80 17.77 3.69
N THR A 403 -10.65 18.17 2.44
CA THR A 403 -11.68 18.04 1.41
C THR A 403 -11.24 17.16 0.25
N GLY A 404 -9.96 16.77 0.22
CA GLY A 404 -9.41 15.86 -0.78
C GLY A 404 -7.90 15.69 -0.64
N MET A 405 -7.40 14.59 -1.19
CA MET A 405 -6.00 14.23 -1.30
C MET A 405 -5.78 13.60 -2.67
N VAL A 406 -4.77 14.06 -3.40
CA VAL A 406 -4.43 13.56 -4.74
C VAL A 406 -2.91 13.54 -4.92
N PHE A 407 -2.39 12.55 -5.62
CA PHE A 407 -0.98 12.43 -5.97
C PHE A 407 -0.81 12.15 -7.46
N ALA A 408 0.12 12.83 -8.11
CA ALA A 408 0.48 12.54 -9.50
C ALA A 408 1.33 11.27 -9.64
N ASN A 409 2.11 10.96 -8.60
CA ASN A 409 3.10 9.89 -8.53
C ASN A 409 3.55 9.70 -7.06
N GLY A 410 4.53 8.83 -6.84
CA GLY A 410 5.18 8.57 -5.54
C GLY A 410 5.72 9.79 -4.77
N GLU A 411 5.83 10.97 -5.38
CA GLU A 411 6.53 12.14 -4.83
C GLU A 411 5.62 13.38 -4.71
N THR A 412 4.90 13.75 -5.78
CA THR A 412 4.16 15.01 -5.86
C THR A 412 2.68 14.79 -5.57
N GLY A 413 2.15 15.53 -4.60
CA GLY A 413 0.72 15.49 -4.25
C GLY A 413 0.20 16.76 -3.61
N LEU A 414 -1.13 16.85 -3.54
CA LEU A 414 -1.88 17.98 -3.01
C LEU A 414 -2.92 17.53 -1.98
N ILE A 415 -3.12 18.36 -0.97
CA ILE A 415 -4.24 18.27 -0.03
C ILE A 415 -5.01 19.58 -0.03
N THR A 416 -6.33 19.50 -0.19
CA THR A 416 -7.24 20.64 -0.14
C THR A 416 -8.00 20.68 1.19
N ARG A 417 -8.58 21.84 1.51
CA ARG A 417 -9.20 22.08 2.81
C ARG A 417 -10.31 23.13 2.75
N ASP A 418 -11.28 23.00 3.66
CA ASP A 418 -12.26 24.04 3.96
C ASP A 418 -11.83 24.84 5.19
N CYS A 419 -11.36 26.06 4.93
CA CYS A 419 -10.92 27.03 5.94
C CYS A 419 -11.84 28.23 6.07
N ARG A 420 -13.09 28.16 5.58
CA ARG A 420 -14.02 29.31 5.58
C ARG A 420 -14.16 29.92 6.98
N GLY A 421 -13.96 31.23 7.06
CA GLY A 421 -14.07 32.00 8.31
C GLY A 421 -12.86 31.91 9.25
N PHE A 422 -11.82 31.12 8.92
CA PHE A 422 -10.57 31.06 9.70
C PHE A 422 -9.40 31.79 9.03
N TYR A 423 -9.39 31.79 7.69
CA TYR A 423 -8.35 32.43 6.88
C TYR A 423 -9.01 33.27 5.80
N ASP A 424 -8.42 34.44 5.53
CA ASP A 424 -8.91 35.35 4.48
C ASP A 424 -8.59 34.77 3.10
N VAL A 425 -7.36 34.30 2.90
CA VAL A 425 -6.88 33.76 1.63
C VAL A 425 -7.01 32.23 1.62
N PRO A 426 -7.70 31.62 0.63
CA PRO A 426 -7.73 30.18 0.47
C PRO A 426 -6.37 29.65 -0.01
N PHE A 427 -6.01 28.45 0.43
CA PHE A 427 -4.73 27.85 0.13
C PHE A 427 -4.83 26.32 0.06
N LEU A 428 -3.88 25.71 -0.62
CA LEU A 428 -3.69 24.26 -0.64
C LEU A 428 -2.39 23.87 0.04
N SER A 429 -2.24 22.59 0.35
CA SER A 429 -0.95 22.02 0.73
C SER A 429 -0.38 21.16 -0.37
N ARG A 430 0.92 21.30 -0.59
CA ARG A 430 1.66 20.53 -1.57
C ARG A 430 2.85 19.84 -0.94
N THR A 431 3.17 18.66 -1.46
CA THR A 431 4.38 17.90 -1.21
C THR A 431 5.07 17.58 -2.53
N ASP A 432 6.38 17.45 -2.49
CA ASP A 432 7.22 16.98 -3.60
C ASP A 432 8.18 15.87 -3.14
N ASP A 433 7.90 15.24 -1.98
CA ASP A 433 8.70 14.16 -1.38
C ASP A 433 7.83 13.02 -0.81
N GLY A 434 6.64 12.84 -1.38
CA GLY A 434 5.71 11.77 -1.07
C GLY A 434 5.01 11.96 0.27
N GLY A 435 4.86 13.21 0.72
CA GLY A 435 4.16 13.58 1.95
C GLY A 435 5.04 13.68 3.20
N LEU A 436 6.37 13.56 3.07
CA LEU A 436 7.30 13.72 4.20
C LEU A 436 7.38 15.19 4.66
N THR A 437 7.32 16.11 3.70
CA THR A 437 7.21 17.54 3.97
C THR A 437 6.08 18.17 3.16
N TRP A 438 5.45 19.17 3.76
CA TRP A 438 4.31 19.89 3.19
C TRP A 438 4.54 21.39 3.27
N TYR A 439 4.24 22.10 2.19
CA TYR A 439 4.22 23.56 2.17
C TYR A 439 2.84 24.07 1.75
N THR A 440 2.54 25.29 2.20
CA THR A 440 1.28 25.97 1.90
C THR A 440 1.45 26.83 0.65
N GLN A 441 0.48 26.76 -0.26
CA GLN A 441 0.41 27.59 -1.45
C GLN A 441 -0.91 28.37 -1.47
N ASP A 442 -0.82 29.68 -1.32
CA ASP A 442 -1.95 30.60 -1.40
C ASP A 442 -2.48 30.65 -2.83
N LEU A 443 -3.80 30.68 -2.99
CA LEU A 443 -4.44 30.85 -4.29
C LEU A 443 -4.61 32.35 -4.59
N PRO A 444 -4.42 32.77 -5.86
CA PRO A 444 -4.69 34.14 -6.26
C PRO A 444 -6.22 34.41 -6.35
N PRO A 445 -6.68 35.65 -6.11
CA PRO A 445 -8.09 35.98 -6.29
C PRO A 445 -8.51 35.96 -7.77
N PRO A 446 -9.81 35.86 -8.08
CA PRO A 446 -10.33 36.05 -9.43
C PRO A 446 -9.80 37.34 -10.09
N SER A 447 -9.45 37.24 -11.37
CA SER A 447 -8.69 38.30 -12.06
C SER A 447 -9.41 39.66 -12.18
N ASP A 448 -10.73 39.66 -12.02
CA ASP A 448 -11.62 40.82 -12.08
C ASP A 448 -11.79 41.55 -10.73
N ASP A 449 -11.40 40.92 -9.61
CA ASP A 449 -11.46 41.51 -8.28
C ASP A 449 -10.25 41.13 -7.41
N ALA A 450 -9.26 42.03 -7.33
CA ALA A 450 -8.05 41.81 -6.54
C ALA A 450 -8.27 41.75 -5.02
N ASP A 451 -9.39 42.29 -4.52
CA ASP A 451 -9.73 42.31 -3.10
C ASP A 451 -10.80 41.26 -2.75
N PHE A 452 -11.10 40.34 -3.67
CA PHE A 452 -12.21 39.37 -3.56
C PHE A 452 -12.23 38.62 -2.23
N PHE A 453 -11.08 38.08 -1.80
CA PHE A 453 -10.92 37.32 -0.56
C PHE A 453 -11.06 38.17 0.73
N SER A 454 -11.05 39.50 0.63
CA SER A 454 -11.34 40.36 1.79
C SER A 454 -12.83 40.44 2.13
N THR A 455 -13.68 40.02 1.20
CA THR A 455 -15.15 40.08 1.34
C THR A 455 -15.82 38.71 1.22
N HIS A 456 -15.06 37.66 0.92
CA HIS A 456 -15.56 36.29 0.74
C HIS A 456 -14.79 35.30 1.59
N PHE A 457 -15.50 34.30 2.13
CA PHE A 457 -14.89 33.16 2.79
C PHE A 457 -14.88 31.97 1.84
N CYS A 458 -13.69 31.44 1.54
CA CYS A 458 -13.52 30.42 0.51
C CYS A 458 -13.05 29.06 1.05
N ALA A 459 -13.51 27.99 0.41
CA ALA A 459 -13.07 26.61 0.60
C ALA A 459 -12.43 26.10 -0.69
N VAL A 460 -11.41 25.24 -0.56
CA VAL A 460 -10.78 24.56 -1.69
C VAL A 460 -11.23 23.10 -1.68
N LEU A 461 -11.75 22.62 -2.81
CA LEU A 461 -12.46 21.35 -2.95
C LEU A 461 -12.00 20.59 -4.21
N SER A 462 -12.31 19.29 -4.26
CA SER A 462 -12.18 18.43 -5.45
C SER A 462 -10.84 18.57 -6.21
N PRO A 463 -9.69 18.34 -5.55
CA PRO A 463 -8.41 18.36 -6.24
C PRO A 463 -8.32 17.20 -7.23
N SER A 464 -7.84 17.49 -8.43
CA SER A 464 -7.41 16.50 -9.40
C SER A 464 -6.05 16.88 -9.95
N MET A 465 -5.22 15.87 -10.22
CA MET A 465 -3.84 16.03 -10.62
C MET A 465 -3.46 14.88 -11.56
N LEU A 466 -3.34 15.18 -12.86
CA LEU A 466 -2.97 14.20 -13.89
C LEU A 466 -1.44 14.02 -14.00
N SER A 467 -0.68 15.01 -13.57
CA SER A 467 0.78 15.04 -13.62
C SER A 467 1.32 16.07 -12.62
N PRO A 468 2.60 16.01 -12.20
CA PRO A 468 3.14 16.94 -11.22
C PRO A 468 2.94 18.45 -11.51
N PRO A 469 3.05 18.95 -12.76
CA PRO A 469 2.82 20.36 -13.03
C PRO A 469 1.34 20.74 -13.22
N THR A 470 0.42 19.77 -13.34
CA THR A 470 -0.97 20.05 -13.66
C THR A 470 -1.88 19.81 -12.47
N ALA A 471 -2.75 20.76 -12.14
CA ALA A 471 -3.79 20.53 -11.14
C ALA A 471 -5.06 21.30 -11.48
N THR A 472 -6.20 20.72 -11.15
CA THR A 472 -7.50 21.39 -11.15
C THR A 472 -8.13 21.31 -9.78
N LEU A 473 -8.77 22.39 -9.34
CA LEU A 473 -9.45 22.46 -8.05
C LEU A 473 -10.66 23.37 -8.13
N VAL A 474 -11.66 23.08 -7.31
CA VAL A 474 -12.83 23.93 -7.14
C VAL A 474 -12.60 24.87 -5.97
N VAL A 475 -12.84 26.17 -6.16
CA VAL A 475 -12.89 27.14 -5.06
C VAL A 475 -14.30 27.65 -4.92
N GLU A 476 -14.92 27.37 -3.78
CA GLU A 476 -16.28 27.82 -3.44
C GLU A 476 -16.19 28.91 -2.38
N CYS A 477 -16.79 30.06 -2.66
CA CYS A 477 -16.68 31.28 -1.86
C CYS A 477 -18.06 31.79 -1.47
N GLN A 478 -18.23 32.16 -0.21
CA GLN A 478 -19.44 32.79 0.31
C GLN A 478 -19.18 34.26 0.62
N GLY A 479 -20.02 35.15 0.08
CA GLY A 479 -19.98 36.58 0.36
C GLY A 479 -20.31 36.88 1.83
N SER A 480 -19.47 37.66 2.48
CA SER A 480 -19.59 37.99 3.91
C SER A 480 -20.80 38.86 4.24
N ALA A 481 -21.34 39.61 3.27
CA ALA A 481 -22.41 40.58 3.46
C ALA A 481 -23.79 40.11 2.96
N ASP A 482 -23.82 39.41 1.83
CA ASP A 482 -25.03 38.94 1.13
C ASP A 482 -25.28 37.44 1.28
N LEU A 483 -24.28 36.68 1.74
CA LEU A 483 -24.28 35.22 1.83
C LEU A 483 -24.46 34.53 0.47
N GLU A 484 -24.17 35.24 -0.62
CA GLU A 484 -24.21 34.69 -1.98
C GLU A 484 -23.00 33.78 -2.21
N TYR A 485 -23.22 32.67 -2.92
CA TYR A 485 -22.17 31.70 -3.22
C TYR A 485 -21.66 31.92 -4.64
N SER A 486 -20.35 31.77 -4.81
CA SER A 486 -19.67 31.77 -6.09
C SER A 486 -18.69 30.61 -6.14
N SER A 487 -18.62 29.94 -7.28
CA SER A 487 -17.74 28.79 -7.48
C SER A 487 -16.85 29.05 -8.68
N TYR A 488 -15.60 28.64 -8.58
CA TYR A 488 -14.59 28.83 -9.61
C TYR A 488 -13.80 27.54 -9.83
N LEU A 489 -13.50 27.26 -11.09
CA LEU A 489 -12.52 26.26 -11.47
C LEU A 489 -11.16 26.94 -11.56
N TYR A 490 -10.23 26.45 -10.76
CA TYR A 490 -8.83 26.84 -10.81
C TYR A 490 -8.08 25.74 -11.54
N SER A 491 -7.25 26.12 -12.52
CA SER A 491 -6.42 25.20 -13.28
C SER A 491 -5.00 25.73 -13.41
N THR A 492 -4.02 24.87 -13.22
CA THR A 492 -2.60 25.18 -13.43
C THR A 492 -1.95 24.15 -14.33
N LEU A 493 -0.94 24.60 -15.09
CA LEU A 493 -0.08 23.78 -15.95
C LEU A 493 1.41 23.94 -15.58
N ASP A 494 1.70 24.72 -14.55
CA ASP A 494 3.05 25.08 -14.11
C ASP A 494 3.21 24.92 -12.59
N ALA A 495 2.52 23.92 -12.03
CA ALA A 495 2.60 23.54 -10.63
C ALA A 495 2.13 24.68 -9.68
N GLY A 496 1.21 25.50 -10.16
CA GLY A 496 0.55 26.59 -9.46
C GLY A 496 1.36 27.88 -9.36
N GLU A 497 2.44 28.02 -10.14
CA GLU A 497 3.10 29.31 -10.36
C GLU A 497 2.12 30.31 -11.00
N THR A 498 1.27 29.83 -11.91
CA THR A 498 0.13 30.57 -12.45
C THR A 498 -1.15 29.73 -12.42
N TRP A 499 -2.28 30.44 -12.30
CA TRP A 499 -3.61 29.85 -12.24
C TRP A 499 -4.52 30.51 -13.30
N ARG A 500 -5.19 29.68 -14.10
CA ARG A 500 -6.38 30.06 -14.85
C ARG A 500 -7.58 29.90 -13.93
N ILE A 501 -8.43 30.93 -13.86
CA ILE A 501 -9.57 30.99 -12.94
C ILE A 501 -10.82 31.25 -13.78
N ASP A 502 -11.69 30.27 -13.88
CA ASP A 502 -12.92 30.33 -14.67
C ASP A 502 -14.15 30.17 -13.76
N PRO A 503 -15.18 31.02 -13.85
CA PRO A 503 -16.39 30.86 -13.04
C PRO A 503 -17.11 29.56 -13.43
N LEU A 504 -17.48 28.77 -12.42
CA LEU A 504 -18.30 27.58 -12.63
C LEU A 504 -19.78 27.98 -12.79
N PRO A 505 -20.57 27.22 -13.57
CA PRO A 505 -21.98 27.46 -13.71
C PRO A 505 -22.70 27.41 -12.36
N ASP A 506 -23.63 28.35 -12.19
CA ASP A 506 -24.39 28.57 -10.97
C ASP A 506 -25.04 27.26 -10.46
N ILE A 507 -24.71 26.90 -9.23
CA ILE A 507 -25.29 25.76 -8.54
C ILE A 507 -26.33 26.32 -7.57
N ASP A 508 -27.59 25.92 -7.76
CA ASP A 508 -28.67 26.24 -6.82
C ASP A 508 -28.53 25.43 -5.49
N LEU A 509 -27.31 25.19 -5.00
CA LEU A 509 -27.03 24.33 -3.85
C LEU A 509 -26.25 25.05 -2.78
N TYR A 510 -26.74 24.91 -1.55
CA TYR A 510 -25.99 25.14 -0.34
C TYR A 510 -25.22 23.85 0.00
N GLY A 511 -23.89 23.90 0.06
CA GLY A 511 -23.06 22.80 0.57
C GLY A 511 -22.58 21.80 -0.48
N PHE A 512 -21.70 20.90 -0.01
CA PHE A 512 -20.81 19.95 -0.72
C PHE A 512 -21.43 18.95 -1.71
N ASP A 513 -22.63 19.19 -2.22
CA ASP A 513 -23.41 18.25 -3.04
C ASP A 513 -23.06 18.29 -4.54
N ALA A 514 -22.19 19.22 -4.96
CA ALA A 514 -21.69 19.29 -6.32
C ALA A 514 -20.30 18.66 -6.44
N SER A 515 -20.12 17.84 -7.46
CA SER A 515 -18.84 17.18 -7.74
C SER A 515 -18.32 17.55 -9.12
N LEU A 516 -17.00 17.73 -9.21
CA LEU A 516 -16.27 17.91 -10.45
C LEU A 516 -15.66 16.58 -10.84
N HIS A 517 -16.01 16.08 -12.02
CA HIS A 517 -15.44 14.85 -12.57
C HIS A 517 -14.81 15.15 -13.92
N PHE A 518 -13.50 14.92 -14.06
CA PHE A 518 -12.81 15.01 -15.34
C PHE A 518 -12.45 13.60 -15.79
N LEU A 519 -12.92 13.22 -16.98
CA LEU A 519 -12.51 11.97 -17.65
C LEU A 519 -11.16 12.17 -18.35
N THR A 520 -10.96 13.35 -18.94
CA THR A 520 -9.70 13.74 -19.57
C THR A 520 -9.35 15.17 -19.16
N SER A 521 -8.23 15.72 -19.65
CA SER A 521 -7.90 17.13 -19.44
C SER A 521 -8.92 18.10 -20.04
N ASP A 522 -9.74 17.65 -21.00
CA ASP A 522 -10.64 18.50 -21.77
C ASP A 522 -12.11 18.20 -21.49
N ILE A 523 -12.43 16.94 -21.22
CA ILE A 523 -13.80 16.45 -21.02
C ILE A 523 -14.06 16.25 -19.54
N GLY A 524 -15.10 16.91 -19.04
CA GLY A 524 -15.54 16.77 -17.66
C GLY A 524 -16.99 17.17 -17.43
N TRP A 525 -17.46 16.91 -16.23
CA TRP A 525 -18.80 17.19 -15.77
C TRP A 525 -18.78 17.95 -14.45
N TRP A 526 -19.75 18.84 -14.33
CA TRP A 526 -20.10 19.52 -13.09
C TRP A 526 -21.46 19.03 -12.66
N LEU A 527 -21.46 18.21 -11.62
CA LEU A 527 -22.53 17.30 -11.27
C LEU A 527 -23.16 17.73 -9.95
N GLY A 528 -24.32 18.37 -10.02
CA GLY A 528 -25.18 18.67 -8.87
C GLY A 528 -26.64 18.59 -9.28
N LYS A 529 -27.53 19.41 -8.68
CA LYS A 529 -28.95 19.49 -9.10
C LYS A 529 -29.14 20.01 -10.53
N LYS A 530 -28.11 20.65 -11.08
CA LYS A 530 -27.98 20.94 -12.51
C LYS A 530 -26.73 20.24 -13.00
N LEU A 531 -26.86 19.51 -14.10
CA LEU A 531 -25.75 18.81 -14.72
C LEU A 531 -25.21 19.65 -15.87
N TYR A 532 -23.89 19.81 -15.90
CA TYR A 532 -23.18 20.46 -16.99
C TYR A 532 -22.04 19.58 -17.48
N MET A 533 -21.69 19.74 -18.75
CA MET A 533 -20.54 19.09 -19.37
C MET A 533 -19.65 20.13 -20.03
N THR A 534 -18.34 19.92 -19.95
CA THR A 534 -17.31 20.68 -20.68
C THR A 534 -16.57 19.74 -21.62
N ASN A 535 -16.08 20.29 -22.73
CA ASN A 535 -15.19 19.63 -23.69
C ASN A 535 -13.97 20.50 -24.03
N ASP A 536 -13.70 21.51 -23.20
CA ASP A 536 -12.64 22.49 -23.37
C ASP A 536 -11.95 22.83 -22.02
N SER A 537 -11.80 21.81 -21.18
CA SER A 537 -11.11 21.88 -19.88
C SER A 537 -11.80 22.83 -18.89
N GLY A 538 -13.13 22.93 -18.94
CA GLY A 538 -13.93 23.78 -18.06
C GLY A 538 -13.97 25.26 -18.44
N GLN A 539 -13.49 25.64 -19.63
CA GLN A 539 -13.60 27.02 -20.12
C GLN A 539 -15.04 27.38 -20.46
N THR A 540 -15.78 26.45 -21.05
CA THR A 540 -17.21 26.58 -21.29
C THR A 540 -17.96 25.33 -20.82
N TRP A 541 -19.20 25.57 -20.39
CA TRP A 541 -20.06 24.56 -19.81
C TRP A 541 -21.38 24.51 -20.55
N THR A 542 -21.71 23.33 -21.07
CA THR A 542 -22.99 23.05 -21.69
C THR A 542 -23.95 22.52 -20.63
N TYR A 543 -25.02 23.26 -20.36
CA TYR A 543 -26.11 22.79 -19.52
C TYR A 543 -26.80 21.59 -20.15
N LEU A 544 -26.84 20.47 -19.44
CA LEU A 544 -27.52 19.26 -19.88
C LEU A 544 -28.98 19.27 -19.41
N LYS A 545 -29.19 19.25 -18.09
CA LYS A 545 -30.53 19.17 -17.49
C LYS A 545 -30.53 19.44 -15.98
N PRO A 546 -31.71 19.59 -15.35
CA PRO A 546 -31.84 19.52 -13.91
C PRO A 546 -32.11 18.07 -13.45
N VAL A 547 -31.66 17.74 -12.24
CA VAL A 547 -32.01 16.52 -11.50
C VAL A 547 -32.54 16.90 -10.11
N ASN A 548 -33.45 16.08 -9.58
CA ASN A 548 -34.07 16.30 -8.25
C ASN A 548 -33.40 15.47 -7.15
N TRP A 549 -32.18 15.02 -7.41
CA TRP A 549 -31.38 14.19 -6.54
C TRP A 549 -29.93 14.68 -6.56
N VAL A 550 -29.17 14.29 -5.55
CA VAL A 550 -27.72 14.48 -5.46
C VAL A 550 -27.09 13.10 -5.48
N GLY A 551 -25.83 12.97 -5.87
CA GLY A 551 -25.25 11.64 -5.95
C GLY A 551 -23.75 11.63 -6.14
N GLN A 552 -23.17 10.44 -5.94
CA GLN A 552 -21.82 10.12 -6.38
C GLN A 552 -21.93 9.51 -7.78
N PHE A 553 -21.06 9.92 -8.69
CA PHE A 553 -21.12 9.58 -10.10
C PHE A 553 -19.81 8.92 -10.54
N SER A 554 -19.90 8.05 -11.54
CA SER A 554 -18.76 7.44 -12.22
C SER A 554 -19.03 7.43 -13.72
N PHE A 555 -18.16 8.06 -14.52
CA PHE A 555 -18.23 8.09 -15.98
C PHE A 555 -16.97 7.46 -16.56
N VAL A 556 -17.16 6.48 -17.45
CA VAL A 556 -16.06 5.76 -18.11
C VAL A 556 -15.77 6.31 -19.51
N ASP A 557 -16.76 6.97 -20.12
CA ASP A 557 -16.60 7.70 -21.36
C ASP A 557 -17.59 8.89 -21.44
N GLU A 558 -17.67 9.54 -22.62
CA GLU A 558 -18.51 10.72 -22.85
C GLU A 558 -20.03 10.45 -22.78
N VAL A 559 -20.45 9.18 -22.90
CA VAL A 559 -21.86 8.80 -23.04
C VAL A 559 -22.32 7.81 -21.96
N HIS A 560 -21.44 6.97 -21.43
CA HIS A 560 -21.72 5.97 -20.41
C HIS A 560 -21.33 6.45 -19.02
N GLY A 561 -22.30 6.46 -18.11
CA GLY A 561 -22.08 6.84 -16.72
C GLY A 561 -23.11 6.23 -15.78
N TRP A 562 -22.74 6.16 -14.50
CA TRP A 562 -23.54 5.64 -13.41
C TRP A 562 -23.60 6.64 -12.27
N ALA A 563 -24.64 6.56 -11.46
CA ALA A 563 -24.75 7.34 -10.24
C ALA A 563 -25.50 6.61 -9.15
N VAL A 564 -25.07 6.87 -7.91
CA VAL A 564 -25.85 6.59 -6.71
C VAL A 564 -26.66 7.83 -6.37
N ALA A 565 -27.89 7.88 -6.88
CA ALA A 565 -28.80 9.00 -6.74
C ALA A 565 -29.51 8.94 -5.37
N ARG A 566 -29.50 10.06 -4.65
CA ARG A 566 -30.11 10.22 -3.34
C ARG A 566 -31.11 11.36 -3.35
N SER A 567 -32.30 11.12 -2.81
CA SER A 567 -33.34 12.13 -2.61
C SER A 567 -34.05 11.88 -1.29
N ALA A 568 -33.88 12.81 -0.34
CA ALA A 568 -34.28 12.60 1.05
C ALA A 568 -33.70 11.29 1.61
N ASP A 569 -34.55 10.35 2.03
CA ASP A 569 -34.15 9.06 2.58
C ASP A 569 -34.14 7.94 1.51
N GLU A 570 -34.42 8.26 0.24
CA GLU A 570 -34.43 7.29 -0.86
C GLU A 570 -33.09 7.28 -1.59
N ILE A 571 -32.65 6.07 -1.96
CA ILE A 571 -31.47 5.79 -2.77
C ILE A 571 -31.89 5.03 -4.03
N ALA A 572 -31.25 5.33 -5.15
CA ALA A 572 -31.46 4.65 -6.41
C ALA A 572 -30.13 4.52 -7.17
N PHE A 573 -29.91 3.36 -7.77
CA PHE A 573 -28.82 3.16 -8.71
C PHE A 573 -29.32 3.47 -10.12
N VAL A 574 -28.63 4.37 -10.82
CA VAL A 574 -29.04 4.83 -12.16
C VAL A 574 -27.87 4.82 -13.13
N ASN A 575 -28.15 4.62 -14.42
CA ASN A 575 -27.17 4.78 -15.49
C ASN A 575 -27.65 5.73 -16.59
N THR A 576 -26.70 6.15 -17.42
CA THR A 576 -26.91 6.93 -18.62
C THR A 576 -26.09 6.33 -19.75
N THR A 577 -26.63 6.37 -20.96
CA THR A 577 -25.94 5.97 -22.20
C THR A 577 -25.91 7.13 -23.21
N ASP A 578 -26.21 8.35 -22.76
CA ASP A 578 -26.26 9.55 -23.57
C ASP A 578 -25.60 10.78 -22.92
N GLY A 579 -24.66 10.53 -22.01
CA GLY A 579 -23.81 11.54 -21.37
C GLY A 579 -24.52 12.33 -20.27
N GLY A 580 -25.48 11.69 -19.59
CA GLY A 580 -26.25 12.27 -18.48
C GLY A 580 -27.51 13.02 -18.90
N ARG A 581 -27.96 12.92 -20.16
CA ARG A 581 -29.19 13.58 -20.64
C ARG A 581 -30.43 12.78 -20.27
N THR A 582 -30.38 11.46 -20.27
CA THR A 582 -31.37 10.56 -19.64
C THR A 582 -30.69 9.72 -18.57
N TRP A 583 -31.44 9.35 -17.54
CA TRP A 583 -31.00 8.45 -16.47
C TRP A 583 -32.08 7.40 -16.28
N ASP A 584 -31.70 6.13 -16.40
CA ASP A 584 -32.58 4.99 -16.19
C ASP A 584 -32.23 4.32 -14.86
N ILE A 585 -33.25 3.88 -14.12
CA ILE A 585 -33.07 3.17 -12.85
C ILE A 585 -32.67 1.73 -13.16
N ILE A 586 -31.61 1.27 -12.50
CA ILE A 586 -31.19 -0.12 -12.46
C ILE A 586 -31.69 -0.73 -11.15
N GLU A 587 -32.26 -1.94 -11.23
CA GLU A 587 -32.58 -2.77 -10.06
C GLU A 587 -31.48 -3.83 -9.90
N PRO A 588 -30.36 -3.52 -9.22
CA PRO A 588 -29.21 -4.42 -9.17
C PRO A 588 -29.55 -5.69 -8.40
N GLN A 589 -29.02 -6.82 -8.85
CA GLN A 589 -29.22 -8.14 -8.22
C GLN A 589 -27.88 -8.73 -7.80
N ILE A 590 -27.87 -9.50 -6.71
CA ILE A 590 -26.70 -10.32 -6.37
C ILE A 590 -26.68 -11.54 -7.29
N ALA A 591 -25.54 -11.77 -7.94
CA ALA A 591 -25.31 -12.89 -8.83
C ALA A 591 -25.27 -14.22 -8.05
N ALA A 592 -25.80 -15.29 -8.64
CA ALA A 592 -25.65 -16.62 -8.09
C ALA A 592 -24.24 -17.16 -8.36
N LEU A 593 -23.60 -17.80 -7.36
CA LEU A 593 -22.29 -18.44 -7.49
C LEU A 593 -22.21 -19.51 -8.60
N GLU A 594 -23.34 -19.98 -9.14
CA GLU A 594 -23.42 -20.95 -10.24
C GLU A 594 -23.62 -20.28 -11.63
N ASP A 595 -24.00 -18.99 -11.67
CA ASP A 595 -24.14 -18.21 -12.91
C ASP A 595 -22.82 -17.52 -13.31
N THR A 596 -21.77 -17.65 -12.49
CA THR A 596 -20.39 -17.30 -12.83
C THR A 596 -19.79 -18.35 -13.76
N ILE A 597 -20.37 -18.48 -14.96
CA ILE A 597 -19.48 -18.68 -16.11
C ILE A 597 -18.73 -17.35 -16.19
N ILE A 598 -17.57 -17.28 -15.55
CA ILE A 598 -16.52 -16.35 -15.94
C ILE A 598 -16.30 -16.71 -17.42
N GLU A 599 -16.97 -16.02 -18.36
CA GLU A 599 -16.46 -15.97 -19.72
C GLU A 599 -15.14 -15.25 -19.55
N ALA A 600 -14.07 -16.01 -19.31
CA ALA A 600 -12.75 -15.50 -19.04
C ALA A 600 -12.48 -14.41 -20.06
N VAL A 601 -12.43 -13.15 -19.61
CA VAL A 601 -12.14 -12.03 -20.49
C VAL A 601 -10.75 -12.28 -21.08
N CYS A 602 -10.51 -11.88 -22.33
CA CYS A 602 -9.20 -12.13 -22.93
C CYS A 602 -8.10 -11.42 -22.14
N MET A 603 -7.25 -12.19 -21.49
CA MET A 603 -6.10 -11.71 -20.74
C MET A 603 -4.84 -11.88 -21.57
N LEU A 604 -4.06 -10.81 -21.63
CA LEU A 604 -2.68 -10.80 -22.08
C LEU A 604 -1.78 -10.95 -20.85
N THR A 605 -0.95 -11.98 -20.81
CA THR A 605 0.08 -12.16 -19.76
C THR A 605 1.46 -12.22 -20.38
N ALA A 606 2.40 -11.45 -19.88
CA ALA A 606 3.79 -11.54 -20.29
C ALA A 606 4.43 -12.84 -19.78
N ILE A 607 4.95 -13.68 -20.68
CA ILE A 607 5.68 -14.93 -20.35
C ILE A 607 7.22 -14.72 -20.38
N GLY A 608 7.63 -13.46 -20.40
CA GLY A 608 9.00 -12.96 -20.37
C GLY A 608 8.98 -11.43 -20.44
N GLU A 609 10.14 -10.78 -20.52
CA GLU A 609 10.18 -9.33 -20.69
C GLU A 609 9.73 -8.94 -22.12
N VAL A 610 8.63 -8.17 -22.24
CA VAL A 610 8.03 -7.78 -23.53
C VAL A 610 7.97 -6.26 -23.66
N THR A 611 8.42 -5.73 -24.80
CA THR A 611 8.32 -4.29 -25.07
C THR A 611 6.91 -3.92 -25.55
N ALA A 612 6.26 -3.00 -24.84
CA ALA A 612 4.99 -2.40 -25.23
C ALA A 612 5.23 -1.07 -25.95
N TYR A 613 4.41 -0.77 -26.96
CA TYR A 613 4.52 0.39 -27.84
C TYR A 613 3.29 1.29 -27.76
N ASN A 614 3.47 2.59 -28.02
CA ASN A 614 2.37 3.54 -28.10
C ASN A 614 1.45 3.31 -29.32
N ARG A 615 1.91 2.54 -30.33
CA ARG A 615 1.16 2.23 -31.57
C ARG A 615 1.51 0.81 -32.02
N PRO A 616 0.66 0.12 -32.81
CA PRO A 616 0.91 -1.24 -33.27
C PRO A 616 1.96 -1.26 -34.41
N SER A 617 3.20 -0.94 -34.06
CA SER A 617 4.36 -0.98 -34.97
C SER A 617 5.67 -1.02 -34.19
N LEU A 618 6.63 -1.81 -34.67
CA LEU A 618 7.99 -1.85 -34.13
C LEU A 618 8.78 -0.55 -34.38
N GLU A 619 8.30 0.32 -35.27
CA GLU A 619 8.88 1.64 -35.52
C GLU A 619 8.25 2.74 -34.63
N ALA A 620 7.26 2.39 -33.81
CA ALA A 620 6.61 3.31 -32.90
C ALA A 620 7.48 3.60 -31.67
N GLU A 621 7.10 4.66 -30.96
CA GLU A 621 7.68 5.00 -29.65
C GLU A 621 7.40 3.86 -28.67
N VAL A 622 8.46 3.42 -27.98
CA VAL A 622 8.35 2.48 -26.87
C VAL A 622 7.59 3.16 -25.74
N PHE A 623 6.57 2.48 -25.24
CA PHE A 623 5.84 2.90 -24.06
C PHE A 623 6.57 2.44 -22.80
N ALA A 624 6.74 1.13 -22.66
CA ALA A 624 7.30 0.50 -21.47
C ALA A 624 7.83 -0.91 -21.78
N SER A 625 8.52 -1.51 -20.80
CA SER A 625 8.83 -2.93 -20.79
C SER A 625 7.87 -3.61 -19.79
N MET A 626 7.14 -4.62 -20.25
CA MET A 626 6.28 -5.47 -19.43
C MET A 626 7.15 -6.60 -18.84
N PRO A 627 7.32 -6.67 -17.51
CA PRO A 627 8.01 -7.78 -16.87
C PRO A 627 7.18 -9.07 -16.93
N LEU A 628 7.84 -10.20 -16.66
CA LEU A 628 7.21 -11.53 -16.54
C LEU A 628 6.00 -11.48 -15.60
N ASP A 629 4.96 -12.23 -15.94
CA ASP A 629 3.67 -12.40 -15.25
C ASP A 629 2.79 -11.14 -15.16
N MET A 630 3.25 -9.99 -15.68
CA MET A 630 2.40 -8.82 -15.81
C MET A 630 1.26 -9.09 -16.79
N SER A 631 0.04 -8.82 -16.35
CA SER A 631 -1.18 -9.14 -17.09
C SER A 631 -2.05 -7.90 -17.33
N PHE A 632 -2.71 -7.86 -18.49
CA PHE A 632 -3.66 -6.80 -18.86
C PHE A 632 -4.82 -7.39 -19.65
N TYR A 633 -5.97 -6.73 -19.59
CA TYR A 633 -7.10 -7.06 -20.45
C TYR A 633 -6.80 -6.66 -21.89
N VAL A 634 -7.13 -7.55 -22.82
CA VAL A 634 -7.10 -7.22 -24.24
C VAL A 634 -8.36 -6.45 -24.58
N GLU A 635 -8.19 -5.24 -25.10
CA GLU A 635 -9.30 -4.38 -25.52
C GLU A 635 -9.45 -4.33 -27.04
N ALA A 636 -8.37 -4.59 -27.78
CA ALA A 636 -8.37 -4.51 -29.23
C ALA A 636 -7.31 -5.42 -29.87
N ARG A 637 -7.52 -5.78 -31.14
CA ARG A 637 -6.51 -6.45 -31.97
C ARG A 637 -6.39 -5.77 -33.31
N THR A 638 -5.22 -5.85 -33.95
CA THR A 638 -5.08 -5.48 -35.36
C THR A 638 -5.03 -6.72 -36.24
N ALA A 639 -5.41 -6.57 -37.51
CA ALA A 639 -5.38 -7.66 -38.49
C ALA A 639 -3.97 -8.22 -38.77
N ASP A 640 -2.92 -7.47 -38.43
CA ASP A 640 -1.51 -7.84 -38.56
C ASP A 640 -0.87 -8.37 -37.26
N GLY A 641 -1.67 -8.70 -36.25
CA GLY A 641 -1.22 -9.44 -35.08
C GLY A 641 -0.64 -8.58 -33.95
N TRP A 642 -1.22 -7.40 -33.72
CA TRP A 642 -0.95 -6.63 -32.51
C TRP A 642 -2.10 -6.75 -31.52
N ILE A 643 -1.74 -6.83 -30.25
CA ILE A 643 -2.66 -6.93 -29.12
C ILE A 643 -2.63 -5.59 -28.38
N GLY A 644 -3.80 -4.94 -28.33
CA GLY A 644 -4.02 -3.67 -27.67
C GLY A 644 -4.61 -3.86 -26.28
N PHE A 645 -4.00 -3.27 -25.26
CA PHE A 645 -4.46 -3.31 -23.87
C PHE A 645 -4.46 -1.91 -23.24
N ASP A 646 -5.27 -1.69 -22.21
CA ASP A 646 -5.18 -0.49 -21.39
C ASP A 646 -4.09 -0.69 -20.33
N PRO A 647 -3.03 0.14 -20.30
CA PRO A 647 -2.01 0.04 -19.26
C PRO A 647 -2.47 0.55 -17.88
N ALA A 648 -3.74 0.97 -17.72
CA ALA A 648 -4.35 1.47 -16.48
C ALA A 648 -3.62 2.68 -15.86
N TYR A 649 -2.95 3.48 -16.70
CA TYR A 649 -2.38 4.77 -16.33
C TYR A 649 -3.20 5.89 -16.98
N ALA A 650 -3.44 6.99 -16.25
CA ALA A 650 -4.03 8.19 -16.83
C ALA A 650 -3.13 8.74 -17.95
N GLN A 651 -3.64 8.78 -19.18
CA GLN A 651 -2.92 9.30 -20.35
C GLN A 651 -3.57 10.59 -20.82
N ALA A 652 -2.85 11.70 -20.70
CA ALA A 652 -3.37 12.99 -21.17
C ALA A 652 -3.63 12.97 -22.69
N GLY A 653 -4.90 13.12 -23.08
CA GLY A 653 -5.32 13.40 -24.46
C GLY A 653 -5.46 12.19 -25.39
N ASN A 654 -5.24 10.95 -24.93
CA ASN A 654 -5.42 9.76 -25.73
C ASN A 654 -6.82 9.17 -25.51
N ILE A 655 -7.57 8.91 -26.59
CA ILE A 655 -8.90 8.28 -26.56
C ILE A 655 -9.02 7.18 -27.62
N GLY A 656 -9.92 6.21 -27.40
CA GLY A 656 -10.13 5.08 -28.32
C GLY A 656 -8.82 4.33 -28.60
N VAL A 657 -8.54 4.01 -29.87
CA VAL A 657 -7.32 3.24 -30.26
C VAL A 657 -5.98 3.89 -29.89
N PHE A 658 -5.96 5.19 -29.54
CA PHE A 658 -4.76 5.90 -29.07
C PHE A 658 -4.51 5.71 -27.56
N HIS A 659 -5.52 5.27 -26.82
CA HIS A 659 -5.42 4.93 -25.39
C HIS A 659 -4.63 3.64 -25.19
N ASN A 660 -4.86 2.66 -26.05
CA ASN A 660 -4.26 1.34 -25.94
C ASN A 660 -2.73 1.37 -26.08
N ARG A 661 -2.10 0.39 -25.45
CA ARG A 661 -0.71 0.01 -25.67
C ARG A 661 -0.65 -1.31 -26.38
N TRP A 662 0.38 -1.43 -27.21
CA TRP A 662 0.43 -2.46 -28.22
C TRP A 662 1.65 -3.34 -28.00
N VAL A 663 1.40 -4.63 -27.86
CA VAL A 663 2.43 -5.67 -27.95
C VAL A 663 2.20 -6.50 -29.20
N GLN A 664 3.29 -6.97 -29.78
CA GLN A 664 3.21 -7.85 -30.94
C GLN A 664 2.86 -9.26 -30.48
N GLU A 665 1.89 -9.89 -31.13
CA GLU A 665 1.51 -11.27 -30.87
C GLU A 665 2.68 -12.22 -31.17
N GLY A 666 3.07 -13.06 -30.20
CA GLY A 666 4.20 -13.98 -30.31
C GLY A 666 4.64 -14.61 -28.99
N ASP A 667 5.78 -15.31 -29.00
CA ASP A 667 6.28 -16.16 -27.91
C ASP A 667 6.62 -15.42 -26.59
N GLY A 668 6.47 -14.09 -26.54
CA GLY A 668 6.67 -13.30 -25.32
C GLY A 668 5.41 -13.11 -24.48
N ILE A 669 4.24 -13.46 -25.02
CA ILE A 669 2.94 -13.25 -24.37
C ILE A 669 2.09 -14.53 -24.41
N SER A 670 1.24 -14.72 -23.40
CA SER A 670 0.14 -15.69 -23.36
C SER A 670 -1.18 -14.93 -23.51
N LEU A 671 -2.13 -15.54 -24.22
CA LEU A 671 -3.50 -15.06 -24.35
C LEU A 671 -4.43 -16.13 -23.77
N GLU A 672 -5.16 -15.78 -22.71
CA GLU A 672 -6.06 -16.70 -22.00
C GLU A 672 -7.48 -16.12 -21.93
N GLY A 673 -8.50 -16.98 -22.00
CA GLY A 673 -9.91 -16.56 -22.05
C GLY A 673 -10.50 -16.41 -23.45
N ASN A 674 -11.55 -15.61 -23.60
CA ASN A 674 -12.31 -15.37 -24.82
C ASN A 674 -11.63 -14.31 -25.69
N CYS A 675 -10.52 -14.70 -26.31
CA CYS A 675 -9.75 -13.85 -27.21
C CYS A 675 -10.24 -13.83 -28.67
N GLU A 676 -11.32 -14.58 -28.97
CA GLU A 676 -11.90 -14.66 -30.31
C GLU A 676 -12.86 -13.49 -30.61
N ASP A 677 -13.53 -12.94 -29.59
CA ASP A 677 -14.53 -11.87 -29.73
C ASP A 677 -13.94 -10.44 -29.61
N ILE A 678 -12.62 -10.32 -29.48
CA ILE A 678 -11.95 -9.02 -29.33
C ILE A 678 -12.09 -8.16 -30.58
N PRO A 679 -12.46 -6.86 -30.47
CA PRO A 679 -12.62 -5.96 -31.60
C PRO A 679 -11.35 -5.85 -32.45
N VAL A 680 -11.48 -6.12 -33.76
CA VAL A 680 -10.40 -5.88 -34.73
C VAL A 680 -10.45 -4.43 -35.19
N VAL A 681 -9.44 -3.65 -34.82
CA VAL A 681 -9.32 -2.21 -35.11
C VAL A 681 -8.19 -1.92 -36.10
N VAL A 682 -8.22 -0.73 -36.69
CA VAL A 682 -7.11 -0.20 -37.50
C VAL A 682 -6.29 0.73 -36.61
N GLY A 683 -5.08 0.31 -36.27
CA GLY A 683 -4.18 1.11 -35.44
C GLY A 683 -3.65 2.36 -36.16
N PRO A 684 -3.32 3.42 -35.41
CA PRO A 684 -2.73 4.63 -35.98
C PRO A 684 -1.30 4.39 -36.48
N ALA A 685 -1.01 4.79 -37.73
CA ALA A 685 0.30 4.59 -38.33
C ALA A 685 1.41 5.36 -37.59
N PRO A 686 2.64 4.81 -37.47
CA PRO A 686 3.78 5.52 -36.90
C PRO A 686 4.17 6.73 -37.78
N GLY A 687 4.65 7.80 -37.13
CA GLY A 687 5.12 9.01 -37.83
C GLY A 687 4.04 9.91 -38.44
N VAL A 688 2.76 9.58 -38.25
CA VAL A 688 1.62 10.43 -38.60
C VAL A 688 1.13 11.13 -37.34
N CYS A 689 0.95 12.45 -37.42
CA CYS A 689 0.26 13.25 -36.40
C CYS A 689 -1.23 13.24 -36.73
N PHE A 690 -2.06 12.79 -35.79
CA PHE A 690 -3.51 12.67 -35.95
C PHE A 690 -4.23 13.84 -35.29
#